data_AF-A0A949NVF6-F1
#
_entry.id   AF-A0A949NVF6-F1
#
_cell.length_a   1.000
_cell.length_b   1.000
_cell.length_c   1.000
_cell.angle_alpha   90.00
_cell.angle_beta   90.00
_cell.angle_gamma   90.00
#
_symmetry.space_group_name_H-M   'P 1'
#
loop_
_entity.id
_entity.type
_entity.pdbx_description
1 polymer ?
#
loop_
_entity_poly.entity_id
_entity_poly.type
_entity_poly.pdbx_seq_one_letter_code
_entity_poly.pdbx_strand_id
1 'polypeptide(L)'
;MAEPVAAAPPSGASPPAQPAGRPVAKSSRAPRFVNIHLEHPDRVLVAGETGLLKLEARIAASKDSSGQSLAWDPSVKAPVTMWVASSSGSGIAFLDKDHPERPRQHILVHFTRPPGNLAGPLTAQVEYSVTSRTKAGKHSFWLDIFAELKSPQGGQVHDAGALRLPFEVDTHLRTKLLMLAVVAAAVFLFIVEWVRVDVVAIVMMVLLPELGLLNSSDTFRGLSSNAVVAIIGVMIISYGLNRAGLVHRIIQPILGFVSKSPSRLVATFSSLIAAISGVMQNTGAAVLFLPAVRSVTFQKLKVPISRVLMPIGMAAILGGTLTMIGTSPLILLNDILPPGMPKFGFLELTPIGLALAIGGIAYLSTGGMRLLAKISANQSSHQADKGGSADDGFVSSYPLIKGPFEIMVPSDYRPGSDPQEVMLIRRRFLVNIVAVAKSDGSCNFSPLPSTSLQPGLSLCAYGPEDGVQSFVRQYGLILKERPQAFKDTMFNPCLAGIVEGVVSPRSSLIGQTIKEIRFRETFGVNPLAVHQAGHTYYQELADLPLQAGDTLLLHGTWEKFHALQDLHQNFIIITPFEQEFHKPEKAKWALICFLTALVMMIVSSFYFQNLPYNPIPLSVCLMVGAVGMVLCKVITISEAYHSVDWRTVFLLGGLIPLGMAVDQTGTANWIAKGIVLGLGSLMSPLLLLVVLAVLSAAFTLVISNVGAATLLVPLGISIAHQIGIDPRVAAIVVGLGVSNSFLLPTHQVNALYMGPGEYRTRDYIQIGGILSFIYMAVLVVMTYMFYL
;
A
#
# COMPACT_ATOMS: atom_id res chain seq x y z
N MET A 1 12.09 -20.07 72.78
CA MET A 1 11.59 -19.16 73.82
C MET A 1 10.34 -18.47 73.27
N ALA A 2 9.19 -18.72 73.92
CA ALA A 2 7.89 -18.05 73.82
C ALA A 2 7.08 -18.12 72.50
N GLU A 3 5.99 -18.88 72.55
CA GLU A 3 4.70 -18.72 71.84
C GLU A 3 3.75 -17.82 72.70
N PRO A 4 2.46 -17.49 72.37
CA PRO A 4 1.67 -17.57 71.12
C PRO A 4 0.63 -16.40 70.91
N VAL A 5 -0.29 -16.56 69.93
CA VAL A 5 -1.77 -16.24 69.88
C VAL A 5 -2.16 -15.66 68.50
N ALA A 6 -2.63 -16.48 67.53
CA ALA A 6 -4.04 -16.82 67.16
C ALA A 6 -4.81 -15.67 66.45
N ALA A 7 -5.63 -15.81 65.39
CA ALA A 7 -6.39 -16.94 64.85
C ALA A 7 -6.84 -16.71 63.37
N ALA A 8 -7.16 -17.80 62.64
CA ALA A 8 -8.03 -17.85 61.43
C ALA A 8 -9.54 -17.83 61.86
N PRO A 9 -10.62 -17.90 61.02
CA PRO A 9 -10.79 -18.26 59.58
C PRO A 9 -11.91 -17.38 58.89
N PRO A 10 -12.78 -17.77 57.91
CA PRO A 10 -12.87 -18.95 57.02
C PRO A 10 -13.20 -18.66 55.51
N SER A 11 -13.26 -19.79 54.79
CA SER A 11 -13.63 -20.10 53.40
C SER A 11 -14.94 -19.54 52.82
N GLY A 12 -14.94 -19.32 51.49
CA GLY A 12 -16.15 -19.25 50.66
C GLY A 12 -15.88 -18.66 49.27
N ALA A 13 -15.38 -19.46 48.33
CA ALA A 13 -15.13 -19.04 46.96
C ALA A 13 -16.40 -19.07 46.09
N SER A 14 -16.66 -17.99 45.37
CA SER A 14 -17.55 -17.89 44.20
C SER A 14 -16.83 -17.03 43.13
N PRO A 15 -17.07 -17.25 41.82
CA PRO A 15 -16.20 -16.76 40.74
C PRO A 15 -16.28 -15.23 40.55
N PRO A 16 -15.27 -14.60 39.93
CA PRO A 16 -15.19 -13.14 39.84
C PRO A 16 -16.27 -12.59 38.91
N ALA A 17 -17.08 -11.67 39.46
CA ALA A 17 -17.99 -10.83 38.71
C ALA A 17 -17.22 -9.86 37.80
N GLN A 18 -17.80 -9.61 36.63
CA GLN A 18 -17.38 -8.62 35.62
C GLN A 18 -16.99 -7.28 36.28
N PRO A 19 -15.97 -6.55 35.76
CA PRO A 19 -15.58 -5.28 36.36
C PRO A 19 -16.71 -4.27 36.20
N ALA A 20 -17.34 -3.93 37.32
CA ALA A 20 -18.28 -2.83 37.45
C ALA A 20 -17.65 -1.57 36.85
N GLY A 21 -18.39 -0.92 35.95
CA GLY A 21 -18.01 0.34 35.33
C GLY A 21 -17.55 1.34 36.38
N ARG A 22 -16.45 2.03 36.08
CA ARG A 22 -15.95 3.15 36.89
C ARG A 22 -17.11 4.06 37.29
N PRO A 23 -17.22 4.48 38.56
CA PRO A 23 -18.18 5.50 38.92
C PRO A 23 -17.81 6.76 38.16
N VAL A 24 -18.68 7.16 37.23
CA VAL A 24 -18.62 8.46 36.56
C VAL A 24 -18.59 9.50 37.67
N ALA A 25 -17.50 10.26 37.75
CA ALA A 25 -17.42 11.42 38.63
C ALA A 25 -18.65 12.31 38.35
N LYS A 26 -19.52 12.51 39.34
CA LYS A 26 -20.66 13.43 39.24
C LYS A 26 -20.12 14.79 38.80
N SER A 27 -20.33 15.15 37.54
CA SER A 27 -19.92 16.44 36.99
C SER A 27 -20.64 17.56 37.73
N SER A 28 -19.90 18.49 38.34
CA SER A 28 -20.43 19.59 39.15
C SER A 28 -21.22 20.67 38.39
N ARG A 29 -21.64 20.39 37.14
CA ARG A 29 -22.26 21.37 36.22
C ARG A 29 -23.64 21.00 35.70
N ALA A 30 -24.23 19.85 36.06
CA ALA A 30 -25.60 19.54 35.62
C ALA A 30 -26.63 20.21 36.55
N PRO A 31 -27.72 20.80 36.00
CA PRO A 31 -28.79 21.36 36.82
C PRO A 31 -29.41 20.24 37.67
N ARG A 32 -29.75 20.56 38.93
CA ARG A 32 -30.20 19.56 39.91
C ARG A 32 -31.71 19.36 39.91
N PHE A 33 -32.46 20.39 39.57
CA PHE A 33 -33.91 20.48 39.76
C PHE A 33 -34.66 20.77 38.46
N VAL A 34 -34.01 21.26 37.41
CA VAL A 34 -34.65 21.56 36.12
C VAL A 34 -34.12 20.66 35.01
N ASN A 35 -35.05 20.02 34.29
CA ASN A 35 -34.77 19.28 33.06
C ASN A 35 -35.44 19.94 31.86
N ILE A 36 -34.69 20.11 30.78
CA ILE A 36 -35.19 20.64 29.50
C ILE A 36 -35.32 19.50 28.51
N HIS A 37 -36.47 19.42 27.84
CA HIS A 37 -36.76 18.45 26.81
C HIS A 37 -37.17 19.16 25.51
N LEU A 38 -36.89 18.52 24.38
CA LEU A 38 -37.50 18.86 23.09
C LEU A 38 -38.85 18.14 23.01
N GLU A 39 -39.89 18.83 22.52
CA GLU A 39 -41.23 18.22 22.36
C GLU A 39 -41.18 17.01 21.39
N HIS A 40 -40.31 17.07 20.38
CA HIS A 40 -40.04 15.98 19.46
C HIS A 40 -38.54 15.68 19.44
N PRO A 41 -38.03 14.89 20.40
CA PRO A 41 -36.60 14.62 20.51
C PRO A 41 -36.08 13.75 19.35
N ASP A 42 -36.93 12.94 18.74
CA ASP A 42 -36.59 12.02 17.65
C ASP A 42 -36.77 12.64 16.25
N ARG A 43 -37.18 13.90 16.15
CA ARG A 43 -37.34 14.56 14.85
C ARG A 43 -35.97 14.81 14.23
N VAL A 44 -35.75 14.20 13.07
CA VAL A 44 -34.59 14.47 12.23
C VAL A 44 -34.80 15.77 11.47
N LEU A 45 -33.84 16.69 11.57
CA LEU A 45 -33.85 17.97 10.86
C LEU A 45 -33.28 17.79 9.45
N VAL A 46 -33.80 18.52 8.46
CA VAL A 46 -33.30 18.41 7.08
C VAL A 46 -32.35 19.57 6.76
N ALA A 47 -31.21 19.28 6.14
CA ALA A 47 -30.29 20.32 5.67
C ALA A 47 -30.99 21.28 4.69
N GLY A 48 -30.95 22.59 4.98
CA GLY A 48 -31.67 23.63 4.23
C GLY A 48 -33.08 23.93 4.76
N GLU A 49 -33.53 23.26 5.82
CA GLU A 49 -34.83 23.52 6.47
C GLU A 49 -34.76 24.71 7.43
N THR A 50 -35.84 25.50 7.45
CA THR A 50 -36.13 26.49 8.49
C THR A 50 -37.33 26.03 9.30
N GLY A 51 -37.29 26.14 10.61
CA GLY A 51 -38.39 25.67 11.46
C GLY A 51 -38.39 26.25 12.87
N LEU A 52 -39.31 25.71 13.68
CA LEU A 52 -39.50 26.08 15.09
C LEU A 52 -39.17 24.87 15.98
N LEU A 53 -38.22 25.04 16.90
CA LEU A 53 -37.94 24.10 17.98
C LEU A 53 -38.76 24.53 19.20
N LYS A 54 -39.58 23.61 19.71
CA LYS A 54 -40.32 23.78 20.95
C LYS A 54 -39.58 23.09 22.09
N LEU A 55 -39.20 23.89 23.09
CA LEU A 55 -38.45 23.48 24.27
C LEU A 55 -39.38 23.51 25.47
N GLU A 56 -39.33 22.45 26.28
CA GLU A 56 -40.18 22.25 27.43
C GLU A 56 -39.31 22.10 28.70
N ALA A 57 -39.47 23.00 29.66
CA ALA A 57 -38.78 22.95 30.94
C ALA A 57 -39.71 22.36 32.01
N ARG A 58 -39.22 21.30 32.67
CA ARG A 58 -39.91 20.60 33.76
C ARG A 58 -39.05 20.58 35.01
N ILE A 59 -39.70 20.73 36.16
CA ILE A 59 -39.05 20.51 37.44
C ILE A 59 -38.89 18.99 37.61
N ALA A 60 -37.66 18.52 37.73
CA ALA A 60 -37.37 17.13 38.06
C ALA A 60 -37.98 16.79 39.42
N ALA A 61 -38.43 15.55 39.62
CA ALA A 61 -39.01 15.08 40.89
C ALA A 61 -37.97 14.94 42.02
N SER A 62 -37.00 15.85 42.09
CA SER A 62 -36.04 15.97 43.16
C SER A 62 -36.60 16.90 44.22
N LYS A 63 -36.84 16.33 45.40
CA LYS A 63 -37.18 17.06 46.61
C LYS A 63 -36.00 17.93 47.04
N ASP A 64 -36.25 19.09 47.63
CA ASP A 64 -35.18 19.88 48.23
C ASP A 64 -34.49 19.11 49.40
N SER A 65 -33.47 19.70 50.02
CA SER A 65 -32.77 19.11 51.18
C SER A 65 -33.68 18.79 52.39
N SER A 66 -34.95 19.21 52.36
CA SER A 66 -35.99 19.01 53.37
C SER A 66 -37.16 18.10 52.91
N GLY A 67 -37.13 17.56 51.69
CA GLY A 67 -38.10 16.54 51.25
C GLY A 67 -39.37 17.09 50.58
N GLN A 68 -39.45 18.39 50.27
CA GLN A 68 -40.64 19.01 49.68
C GLN A 68 -40.49 19.36 48.19
N SER A 69 -41.62 19.47 47.47
CA SER A 69 -41.64 19.71 46.02
C SER A 69 -41.46 21.19 45.70
N LEU A 70 -40.50 21.51 44.84
CA LEU A 70 -40.21 22.88 44.36
C LEU A 70 -41.25 23.33 43.32
N ALA A 71 -41.50 24.65 43.25
CA ALA A 71 -42.37 25.26 42.24
C ALA A 71 -41.70 26.46 41.58
N TRP A 72 -42.13 26.81 40.36
CA TRP A 72 -41.68 28.01 39.66
C TRP A 72 -42.06 29.28 40.43
N ASP A 73 -41.11 30.20 40.67
CA ASP A 73 -41.38 31.44 41.41
C ASP A 73 -42.46 32.29 40.67
N PRO A 74 -43.62 32.56 41.29
CA PRO A 74 -44.69 33.34 40.67
C PRO A 74 -44.38 34.84 40.53
N SER A 75 -43.36 35.36 41.20
CA SER A 75 -42.95 36.76 41.10
C SER A 75 -42.10 37.06 39.86
N VAL A 76 -41.56 36.02 39.21
CA VAL A 76 -40.62 36.15 38.09
C VAL A 76 -41.35 35.91 36.76
N LYS A 77 -41.25 36.86 35.82
CA LYS A 77 -41.89 36.76 34.49
C LYS A 77 -41.27 35.65 33.61
N ALA A 78 -39.96 35.45 33.74
CA ALA A 78 -39.18 34.44 33.01
C ALA A 78 -38.40 33.57 34.02
N PRO A 79 -39.06 32.63 34.71
CA PRO A 79 -38.44 31.82 35.78
C PRO A 79 -37.36 30.86 35.28
N VAL A 80 -37.25 30.65 33.97
CA VAL A 80 -36.12 29.97 33.32
C VAL A 80 -35.60 30.83 32.19
N THR A 81 -34.29 31.06 32.21
CA THR A 81 -33.54 31.68 31.12
C THR A 81 -32.43 30.72 30.70
N MET A 82 -32.29 30.49 29.39
CA MET A 82 -31.22 29.63 28.88
C MET A 82 -30.49 30.27 27.71
N TRP A 83 -29.19 30.06 27.66
CA TRP A 83 -28.39 30.28 26.46
C TRP A 83 -28.35 28.99 25.66
N VAL A 84 -28.91 29.02 24.45
CA VAL A 84 -28.79 27.93 23.49
C VAL A 84 -27.67 28.27 22.54
N ALA A 85 -26.64 27.43 22.51
CA ALA A 85 -25.51 27.55 21.60
C ALA A 85 -25.41 26.32 20.70
N SER A 86 -25.21 26.57 19.42
CA SER A 86 -24.89 25.57 18.40
C SER A 86 -23.39 25.66 18.09
N SER A 87 -22.75 24.53 17.81
CA SER A 87 -21.34 24.57 17.39
C SER A 87 -21.27 25.09 15.95
N SER A 88 -20.18 25.78 15.60
CA SER A 88 -19.95 26.27 14.23
C SER A 88 -19.98 25.16 13.18
N GLY A 89 -19.68 23.91 13.57
CA GLY A 89 -19.75 22.72 12.70
C GLY A 89 -21.14 22.05 12.62
N SER A 90 -22.09 22.45 13.45
CA SER A 90 -23.46 21.86 13.46
C SER A 90 -24.34 22.37 12.33
N GLY A 91 -23.94 23.46 11.66
CA GLY A 91 -24.66 24.05 10.52
C GLY A 91 -26.02 24.66 10.85
N ILE A 92 -26.45 24.59 12.11
CA ILE A 92 -27.66 25.24 12.61
C ILE A 92 -27.32 26.64 13.09
N ALA A 93 -28.18 27.59 12.74
CA ALA A 93 -28.19 28.91 13.36
C ALA A 93 -29.61 29.24 13.82
N PHE A 94 -29.70 30.08 14.85
CA PHE A 94 -30.96 30.54 15.41
C PHE A 94 -31.32 31.89 14.82
N LEU A 95 -32.60 32.07 14.51
CA LEU A 95 -33.14 33.32 13.99
C LEU A 95 -33.68 34.14 15.16
N ASP A 96 -33.18 35.38 15.28
CA ASP A 96 -33.66 36.32 16.28
C ASP A 96 -34.98 36.95 15.80
N LYS A 97 -35.98 37.07 16.68
CA LYS A 97 -37.29 37.65 16.34
C LYS A 97 -37.17 39.09 15.85
N ASP A 98 -36.21 39.84 16.42
CA ASP A 98 -36.00 41.25 16.08
C ASP A 98 -35.11 41.44 14.85
N HIS A 99 -34.29 40.43 14.51
CA HIS A 99 -33.31 40.49 13.41
C HIS A 99 -33.22 39.15 12.66
N PRO A 100 -34.28 38.73 11.95
CA PRO A 100 -34.31 37.45 11.23
C PRO A 100 -33.24 37.35 10.12
N GLU A 101 -32.79 38.50 9.59
CA GLU A 101 -31.72 38.62 8.60
C GLU A 101 -30.32 38.23 9.13
N ARG A 102 -30.14 38.09 10.46
CA ARG A 102 -28.85 37.84 11.11
C ARG A 102 -28.87 36.56 11.95
N PRO A 103 -28.75 35.38 11.32
CA PRO A 103 -28.68 34.12 12.04
C PRO A 103 -27.51 34.11 13.04
N ARG A 104 -27.80 33.76 14.30
CA ARG A 104 -26.81 33.68 15.40
C ARG A 104 -26.56 32.24 15.79
N GLN A 105 -25.32 31.92 16.15
CA GLN A 105 -24.97 30.59 16.67
C GLN A 105 -25.36 30.41 18.14
N HIS A 106 -25.62 31.50 18.85
CA HIS A 106 -26.07 31.52 20.23
C HIS A 106 -27.26 32.47 20.37
N ILE A 107 -28.28 32.06 21.12
CA ILE A 107 -29.46 32.87 21.40
C ILE A 107 -29.88 32.70 22.86
N LEU A 108 -30.34 33.80 23.45
CA LEU A 108 -30.93 33.81 24.78
C LEU A 108 -32.42 33.50 24.64
N VAL A 109 -32.90 32.51 25.39
CA VAL A 109 -34.29 32.06 25.34
C VAL A 109 -34.92 32.23 26.72
N HIS A 110 -36.03 32.94 26.75
CA HIS A 110 -36.83 33.17 27.96
C HIS A 110 -38.07 32.30 27.94
N PHE A 111 -38.28 31.51 28.99
CA PHE A 111 -39.50 30.74 29.17
C PHE A 111 -40.57 31.60 29.85
N THR A 112 -41.56 32.04 29.08
CA THR A 112 -42.66 32.86 29.59
C THR A 112 -43.81 31.98 30.08
N ARG A 113 -44.43 32.36 31.20
CA ARG A 113 -45.55 31.62 31.77
C ARG A 113 -46.86 31.87 31.00
N PRO A 114 -47.60 30.82 30.57
CA PRO A 114 -48.93 31.01 30.00
C PRO A 114 -49.95 31.43 31.09
N PRO A 115 -50.90 32.33 30.79
CA PRO A 115 -51.90 32.78 31.76
C PRO A 115 -52.81 31.61 32.18
N GLY A 116 -52.84 31.29 33.48
CA GLY A 116 -53.75 30.30 34.07
C GLY A 116 -53.15 28.94 34.49
N ASN A 117 -51.87 28.66 34.23
CA ASN A 117 -51.23 27.40 34.63
C ASN A 117 -50.05 27.63 35.61
N LEU A 118 -50.28 27.39 36.91
CA LEU A 118 -49.30 27.65 37.97
C LEU A 118 -48.30 26.50 38.17
N ALA A 119 -48.66 25.27 37.78
CA ALA A 119 -47.85 24.05 38.04
C ALA A 119 -47.42 23.29 36.78
N GLY A 120 -47.85 23.72 35.59
CA GLY A 120 -47.53 23.07 34.33
C GLY A 120 -46.09 23.29 33.84
N PRO A 121 -45.67 22.52 32.82
CA PRO A 121 -44.40 22.71 32.14
C PRO A 121 -44.33 24.09 31.48
N LEU A 122 -43.15 24.70 31.50
CA LEU A 122 -42.89 25.94 30.78
C LEU A 122 -42.44 25.63 29.37
N THR A 123 -42.95 26.36 28.37
CA THR A 123 -42.57 26.17 26.97
C THR A 123 -41.93 27.42 26.40
N ALA A 124 -40.95 27.22 25.53
CA ALA A 124 -40.32 28.26 24.74
C ALA A 124 -40.18 27.80 23.28
N GLN A 125 -40.19 28.75 22.35
CA GLN A 125 -40.03 28.48 20.93
C GLN A 125 -38.79 29.18 20.41
N VAL A 126 -37.98 28.46 19.65
CA VAL A 126 -36.75 28.97 19.04
C VAL A 126 -36.81 28.71 17.55
N GLU A 127 -36.76 29.77 16.76
CA GLU A 127 -36.64 29.65 15.31
C GLU A 127 -35.22 29.28 14.93
N TYR A 128 -35.08 28.34 13.99
CA TYR A 128 -33.79 27.88 13.51
C TYR A 128 -33.78 27.78 11.99
N SER A 129 -32.57 27.88 11.44
CA SER A 129 -32.26 27.59 10.04
C SER A 129 -31.10 26.60 10.00
N VAL A 130 -31.26 25.53 9.24
CA VAL A 130 -30.19 24.56 8.97
C VAL A 130 -29.56 24.93 7.64
N THR A 131 -28.25 25.16 7.62
CA THR A 131 -27.51 25.47 6.40
C THR A 131 -27.59 24.28 5.44
N SER A 132 -27.77 24.52 4.14
CA SER A 132 -27.85 23.45 3.13
C SER A 132 -26.60 22.55 3.05
N ARG A 133 -25.44 23.03 3.51
CA ARG A 133 -24.15 22.31 3.57
C ARG A 133 -23.90 21.57 4.89
N THR A 134 -24.92 21.45 5.73
CA THR A 134 -24.79 20.77 7.02
C THR A 134 -24.56 19.27 6.81
N LYS A 135 -23.57 18.71 7.52
CA LYS A 135 -23.26 17.28 7.47
C LYS A 135 -24.42 16.49 8.08
N ALA A 136 -24.82 15.40 7.44
CA ALA A 136 -25.73 14.44 8.03
C ALA A 136 -25.10 13.78 9.27
N GLY A 137 -25.93 13.42 10.24
CA GLY A 137 -25.52 12.72 11.46
C GLY A 137 -25.96 13.42 12.74
N LYS A 138 -25.39 12.97 13.86
CA LYS A 138 -25.73 13.45 15.20
C LYS A 138 -24.93 14.70 15.54
N HIS A 139 -25.65 15.73 15.94
CA HIS A 139 -25.13 17.01 16.42
C HIS A 139 -25.66 17.26 17.83
N SER A 140 -25.28 18.39 18.42
CA SER A 140 -25.72 18.71 19.77
C SER A 140 -25.77 20.20 20.04
N PHE A 141 -26.80 20.63 20.74
CA PHE A 141 -26.88 21.94 21.34
C PHE A 141 -26.19 21.94 22.71
N TRP A 142 -25.50 23.03 23.00
CA TRP A 142 -25.06 23.37 24.34
C TRP A 142 -26.07 24.31 24.96
N LEU A 143 -26.49 24.00 26.17
CA LEU A 143 -27.50 24.76 26.91
C LEU A 143 -26.90 25.18 28.23
N ASP A 144 -26.74 26.47 28.46
CA ASP A 144 -26.47 27.00 29.80
C ASP A 144 -27.78 27.50 30.40
N ILE A 145 -28.24 26.80 31.44
CA ILE A 145 -29.55 26.95 32.05
C ILE A 145 -29.40 27.72 33.35
N PHE A 146 -30.26 28.73 33.54
CA PHE A 146 -30.42 29.47 34.79
C PHE A 146 -31.90 29.49 35.15
N ALA A 147 -32.26 28.93 36.30
CA ALA A 147 -33.62 28.83 36.76
C ALA A 147 -33.79 29.37 38.19
N GLU A 148 -34.91 30.04 38.42
CA GLU A 148 -35.31 30.58 39.70
C GLU A 148 -36.55 29.82 40.20
N LEU A 149 -36.37 29.11 41.31
CA LEU A 149 -37.38 28.26 41.94
C LEU A 149 -37.73 28.81 43.32
N LYS A 150 -38.93 28.49 43.80
CA LYS A 150 -39.38 28.83 45.15
C LYS A 150 -39.62 27.57 45.97
N SER A 151 -39.01 27.51 47.16
CA SER A 151 -39.28 26.50 48.16
C SER A 151 -40.66 26.75 48.81
N PRO A 152 -41.39 25.71 49.25
CA PRO A 152 -42.70 25.88 49.90
C PRO A 152 -42.66 26.72 51.19
N GLN A 153 -41.47 26.87 51.80
CA GLN A 153 -41.24 27.72 52.98
C GLN A 153 -40.95 29.20 52.63
N GLY A 154 -41.02 29.57 51.34
CA GLY A 154 -40.83 30.93 50.86
C GLY A 154 -39.39 31.32 50.45
N GLY A 155 -38.42 30.42 50.60
CA GLY A 155 -37.03 30.64 50.19
C GLY A 155 -36.82 30.53 48.67
N GLN A 156 -35.98 31.39 48.10
CA GLN A 156 -35.56 31.29 46.69
C GLN A 156 -34.44 30.27 46.52
N VAL A 157 -34.56 29.44 45.48
CA VAL A 157 -33.60 28.41 45.11
C VAL A 157 -33.17 28.67 43.67
N HIS A 158 -31.87 28.89 43.46
CA HIS A 158 -31.29 29.03 42.13
C HIS A 158 -30.77 27.68 41.65
N ASP A 159 -31.13 27.28 40.45
CA ASP A 159 -30.59 26.11 39.78
C ASP A 159 -29.88 26.54 38.49
N ALA A 160 -28.62 26.17 38.36
CA ALA A 160 -27.80 26.52 37.21
C ALA A 160 -26.99 25.32 36.75
N GLY A 161 -26.89 25.14 35.43
CA GLY A 161 -26.08 24.07 34.87
C GLY A 161 -26.03 24.05 33.35
N ALA A 162 -25.09 23.28 32.83
CA ALA A 162 -24.85 23.07 31.42
C ALA A 162 -25.38 21.69 30.99
N LEU A 163 -26.21 21.64 29.95
CA LEU A 163 -26.74 20.43 29.35
C LEU A 163 -26.35 20.35 27.88
N ARG A 164 -26.12 19.12 27.40
CA ARG A 164 -25.91 18.85 25.98
C ARG A 164 -27.13 18.10 25.44
N LEU A 165 -27.90 18.72 24.55
CA LEU A 165 -29.03 18.07 23.90
C LEU A 165 -28.62 17.56 22.51
N PRO A 166 -28.64 16.24 22.26
CA PRO A 166 -28.37 15.70 20.93
C PRO A 166 -29.56 15.96 19.99
N PHE A 167 -29.27 16.11 18.71
CA PHE A 167 -30.25 16.12 17.63
C PHE A 167 -29.63 15.49 16.37
N GLU A 168 -30.45 15.06 15.42
CA GLU A 168 -29.98 14.43 14.18
C GLU A 168 -30.34 15.31 12.98
N VAL A 169 -29.39 15.46 12.06
CA VAL A 169 -29.60 16.15 10.78
C VAL A 169 -29.44 15.13 9.66
N ASP A 170 -30.29 15.18 8.65
CA ASP A 170 -30.18 14.38 7.44
C ASP A 170 -30.28 15.27 6.19
N THR A 171 -29.77 14.79 5.06
CA THR A 171 -29.84 15.52 3.80
C THR A 171 -31.09 15.19 3.00
N HIS A 172 -31.48 16.11 2.13
CA HIS A 172 -32.60 15.91 1.21
C HIS A 172 -32.33 14.71 0.28
N LEU A 173 -33.39 13.98 -0.09
CA LEU A 173 -33.32 12.87 -1.05
C LEU A 173 -32.62 13.24 -2.37
N ARG A 174 -32.74 14.50 -2.83
CA ARG A 174 -32.06 14.98 -4.06
C ARG A 174 -30.54 14.93 -3.92
N THR A 175 -30.01 15.30 -2.75
CA THR A 175 -28.58 15.24 -2.44
C THR A 175 -28.08 13.80 -2.45
N LYS A 176 -28.83 12.87 -1.87
CA LYS A 176 -28.52 11.44 -1.86
C LYS A 176 -28.50 10.84 -3.27
N LEU A 177 -29.51 11.17 -4.09
CA LEU A 177 -29.58 10.74 -5.49
C LEU A 177 -28.43 11.32 -6.32
N LEU A 178 -28.10 12.59 -6.12
CA LEU A 178 -26.95 13.22 -6.77
C LEU A 178 -25.63 12.56 -6.36
N MET A 179 -25.44 12.27 -5.08
CA MET A 179 -24.26 11.54 -4.58
C MET A 179 -24.16 10.15 -5.22
N LEU A 180 -25.27 9.40 -5.29
CA LEU A 180 -25.31 8.10 -5.96
C LEU A 180 -24.96 8.21 -7.44
N ALA A 181 -25.45 9.23 -8.15
CA ALA A 181 -25.11 9.47 -9.54
C ALA A 181 -23.61 9.76 -9.72
N VAL A 182 -23.01 10.55 -8.82
CA VAL A 182 -21.56 10.82 -8.81
C VAL A 182 -20.76 9.56 -8.53
N VAL A 183 -21.15 8.75 -7.53
CA VAL A 183 -20.48 7.46 -7.25
C VAL A 183 -20.61 6.52 -8.44
N ALA A 184 -21.79 6.40 -9.05
CA ALA A 184 -22.01 5.56 -10.22
C ALA A 184 -21.18 6.03 -11.42
N ALA A 185 -21.07 7.34 -11.64
CA ALA A 185 -20.20 7.90 -12.67
C ALA A 185 -18.71 7.63 -12.40
N ALA A 186 -18.25 7.78 -11.14
CA ALA A 186 -16.88 7.46 -10.75
C ALA A 186 -16.56 5.97 -10.95
N VAL A 187 -17.46 5.08 -10.50
CA VAL A 187 -17.36 3.63 -10.70
C VAL A 187 -17.33 3.31 -12.20
N PHE A 188 -18.24 3.87 -12.98
CA PHE A 188 -18.27 3.67 -14.44
C PHE A 188 -16.95 4.10 -15.10
N LEU A 189 -16.40 5.26 -14.75
CA LEU A 189 -15.10 5.73 -15.26
C LEU A 189 -13.94 4.81 -14.85
N PHE A 190 -13.97 4.22 -13.64
CA PHE A 190 -12.97 3.23 -13.23
C PHE A 190 -13.06 1.94 -14.04
N ILE A 191 -14.28 1.47 -14.32
CA ILE A 191 -14.51 0.22 -15.06
C ILE A 191 -14.10 0.36 -16.52
N VAL A 192 -14.44 1.50 -17.13
CA VAL A 192 -14.27 1.73 -18.56
C VAL A 192 -12.84 2.16 -18.91
N GLU A 193 -12.08 2.64 -17.92
CA GLU A 193 -10.67 3.05 -18.05
C GLU A 193 -10.38 4.08 -19.18
N TRP A 194 -11.41 4.80 -19.68
CA TRP A 194 -11.22 5.88 -20.66
C TRP A 194 -10.30 6.98 -20.14
N VAL A 195 -10.37 7.18 -18.82
CA VAL A 195 -9.58 8.16 -18.09
C VAL A 195 -8.87 7.40 -16.98
N ARG A 196 -7.61 7.76 -16.75
CA ARG A 196 -6.81 7.14 -15.69
C ARG A 196 -7.45 7.36 -14.31
N VAL A 197 -7.31 6.37 -13.43
CA VAL A 197 -7.94 6.34 -12.11
C VAL A 197 -7.51 7.53 -11.22
N ASP A 198 -6.25 7.95 -11.31
CA ASP A 198 -5.71 9.13 -10.62
C ASP A 198 -6.37 10.44 -11.09
N VAL A 199 -6.65 10.56 -12.38
CA VAL A 199 -7.37 11.71 -12.94
C VAL A 199 -8.82 11.73 -12.47
N VAL A 200 -9.50 10.58 -12.40
CA VAL A 200 -10.87 10.50 -11.84
C VAL A 200 -10.89 10.98 -10.39
N ALA A 201 -9.89 10.61 -9.57
CA ALA A 201 -9.77 11.09 -8.19
C ALA A 201 -9.62 12.63 -8.11
N ILE A 202 -8.81 13.23 -8.99
CA ILE A 202 -8.66 14.69 -9.10
C ILE A 202 -9.97 15.35 -9.53
N VAL A 203 -10.69 14.77 -10.50
CA VAL A 203 -12.01 15.25 -10.93
C VAL A 203 -12.98 15.24 -9.75
N MET A 204 -13.00 14.19 -8.93
CA MET A 204 -13.85 14.13 -7.73
C MET A 204 -13.49 15.21 -6.70
N MET A 205 -12.21 15.52 -6.51
CA MET A 205 -11.79 16.63 -5.63
C MET A 205 -12.39 17.97 -6.07
N VAL A 206 -12.45 18.23 -7.38
CA VAL A 206 -13.01 19.48 -7.90
C VAL A 206 -14.54 19.43 -7.92
N LEU A 207 -15.12 18.31 -8.34
CA LEU A 207 -16.56 18.19 -8.59
C LEU A 207 -17.40 18.15 -7.31
N LEU A 208 -16.96 17.44 -6.27
CA LEU A 208 -17.71 17.27 -5.02
C LEU A 208 -18.05 18.59 -4.30
N PRO A 209 -17.11 19.54 -4.10
CA PRO A 209 -17.45 20.82 -3.49
C PRO A 209 -18.31 21.73 -4.37
N GLU A 210 -18.10 21.70 -5.69
CA GLU A 210 -18.90 22.47 -6.65
C GLU A 210 -20.37 22.01 -6.67
N LEU A 211 -20.60 20.71 -6.54
CA LEU A 211 -21.94 20.13 -6.38
C LEU A 211 -22.53 20.31 -4.98
N GLY A 212 -21.79 20.90 -4.03
CA GLY A 212 -22.22 21.07 -2.65
C GLY A 212 -22.32 19.76 -1.85
N LEU A 213 -21.70 18.68 -2.34
CA LEU A 213 -21.69 17.36 -1.69
C LEU A 213 -20.61 17.24 -0.61
N LEU A 214 -19.59 18.12 -0.67
CA LEU A 214 -18.50 18.17 0.30
C LEU A 214 -18.17 19.63 0.67
N ASN A 215 -17.78 19.85 1.93
CA ASN A 215 -17.33 21.18 2.35
C ASN A 215 -15.96 21.53 1.74
N SER A 216 -15.76 22.80 1.37
CA SER A 216 -14.50 23.28 0.76
C SER A 216 -13.28 23.07 1.66
N SER A 217 -13.46 23.13 2.99
CA SER A 217 -12.40 22.82 3.96
C SER A 217 -11.97 21.35 3.98
N ASP A 218 -12.83 20.46 3.46
CA ASP A 218 -12.63 19.01 3.46
C ASP A 218 -12.12 18.51 2.10
N THR A 219 -12.26 19.30 1.04
CA THR A 219 -11.85 18.98 -0.33
C THR A 219 -10.41 18.48 -0.44
N PHE A 220 -9.45 19.22 0.14
CA PHE A 220 -8.03 18.90 0.03
C PHE A 220 -7.47 18.17 1.26
N ARG A 221 -8.32 17.82 2.24
CA ARG A 221 -7.87 17.12 3.45
C ARG A 221 -7.23 15.77 3.16
N GLY A 222 -7.65 15.12 2.07
CA GLY A 222 -7.04 13.88 1.60
C GLY A 222 -5.56 14.04 1.23
N LEU A 223 -5.12 15.18 0.69
CA LEU A 223 -3.71 15.40 0.35
C LEU A 223 -2.82 15.53 1.60
N SER A 224 -3.37 16.03 2.70
CA SER A 224 -2.68 16.14 3.99
C SER A 224 -2.96 14.95 4.92
N SER A 225 -3.51 13.85 4.40
CA SER A 225 -3.90 12.70 5.22
C SER A 225 -2.69 11.89 5.69
N ASN A 226 -2.85 11.14 6.78
CA ASN A 226 -1.76 10.30 7.29
C ASN A 226 -1.39 9.20 6.29
N ALA A 227 -2.37 8.63 5.59
CA ALA A 227 -2.17 7.61 4.58
C ALA A 227 -1.33 8.09 3.40
N VAL A 228 -1.61 9.29 2.87
CA VAL A 228 -0.84 9.87 1.77
C VAL A 228 0.61 10.09 2.18
N VAL A 229 0.84 10.71 3.35
CA VAL A 229 2.19 10.95 3.86
C VAL A 229 2.93 9.65 4.19
N ALA A 230 2.22 8.64 4.73
CA ALA A 230 2.78 7.32 4.99
C ALA A 230 3.23 6.64 3.70
N ILE A 231 2.44 6.70 2.63
CA ILE A 231 2.78 6.10 1.34
C ILE A 231 4.01 6.77 0.72
N ILE A 232 4.12 8.10 0.80
CA ILE A 232 5.33 8.81 0.41
C ILE A 232 6.55 8.28 1.18
N GLY A 233 6.44 8.17 2.51
CA GLY A 233 7.52 7.62 3.34
C GLY A 233 7.91 6.19 2.99
N VAL A 234 6.92 5.32 2.75
CA VAL A 234 7.12 3.91 2.34
C VAL A 234 7.80 3.82 0.99
N MET A 235 7.41 4.63 0.00
CA MET A 235 8.03 4.64 -1.33
C MET A 235 9.49 5.05 -1.25
N ILE A 236 9.81 6.11 -0.49
CA ILE A 236 11.18 6.58 -0.29
C ILE A 236 12.03 5.52 0.42
N ILE A 237 11.51 4.93 1.50
CA ILE A 237 12.19 3.85 2.24
C ILE A 237 12.40 2.63 1.33
N SER A 238 11.37 2.21 0.59
CA SER A 238 11.43 1.05 -0.29
C SER A 238 12.48 1.25 -1.38
N TYR A 239 12.50 2.44 -1.99
CA TYR A 239 13.51 2.81 -2.97
C TYR A 239 14.92 2.83 -2.36
N GLY A 240 15.10 3.41 -1.17
CA GLY A 240 16.41 3.44 -0.51
C GLY A 240 16.92 2.07 -0.07
N LEU A 241 16.03 1.17 0.39
CA LEU A 241 16.36 -0.23 0.67
C LEU A 241 16.84 -0.95 -0.60
N ASN A 242 16.17 -0.71 -1.72
CA ASN A 242 16.53 -1.29 -3.00
C ASN A 242 17.88 -0.74 -3.50
N ARG A 243 18.04 0.59 -3.50
CA ARG A 243 19.28 1.29 -3.87
C ARG A 243 20.48 0.84 -3.06
N ALA A 244 20.28 0.49 -1.79
CA ALA A 244 21.34 0.01 -0.90
C ALA A 244 21.69 -1.48 -1.12
N GLY A 245 20.97 -2.22 -1.97
CA GLY A 245 21.24 -3.63 -2.27
C GLY A 245 20.95 -4.59 -1.11
N LEU A 246 20.18 -4.16 -0.11
CA LEU A 246 19.90 -4.96 1.08
C LEU A 246 19.15 -6.25 0.74
N VAL A 247 18.24 -6.17 -0.25
CA VAL A 247 17.42 -7.31 -0.66
C VAL A 247 18.27 -8.41 -1.33
N HIS A 248 19.24 -8.05 -2.16
CA HIS A 248 20.19 -9.00 -2.74
C HIS A 248 21.00 -9.74 -1.65
N ARG A 249 21.38 -9.03 -0.58
CA ARG A 249 22.10 -9.59 0.57
C ARG A 249 21.26 -10.56 1.40
N ILE A 250 19.94 -10.36 1.48
CA ILE A 250 19.01 -11.29 2.14
C ILE A 250 18.84 -12.57 1.31
N ILE A 251 18.84 -12.45 -0.02
CA ILE A 251 18.63 -13.56 -0.95
C ILE A 251 19.85 -14.50 -1.01
N GLN A 252 21.07 -13.95 -1.11
CA GLN A 252 22.34 -14.69 -1.24
C GLN A 252 22.52 -15.91 -0.29
N PRO A 253 22.38 -15.77 1.05
CA PRO A 253 22.54 -16.90 1.97
C PRO A 253 21.45 -17.97 1.79
N ILE A 254 20.25 -17.57 1.36
CA ILE A 254 19.10 -18.45 1.19
C ILE A 254 19.26 -19.30 -0.08
N LEU A 255 19.94 -18.79 -1.11
CA LEU A 255 20.29 -19.57 -2.31
C LEU A 255 21.07 -20.86 -1.95
N GLY A 256 21.84 -20.86 -0.86
CA GLY A 256 22.57 -22.04 -0.38
C GLY A 256 21.69 -23.13 0.24
N PHE A 257 20.55 -22.74 0.83
CA PHE A 257 19.67 -23.62 1.59
C PHE A 257 18.60 -24.32 0.74
N VAL A 258 18.35 -23.83 -0.49
CA VAL A 258 17.27 -24.32 -1.36
C VAL A 258 17.63 -25.67 -1.96
N SER A 259 17.23 -26.72 -1.23
CA SER A 259 17.55 -28.12 -1.49
C SER A 259 16.46 -28.80 -2.31
N LYS A 260 16.77 -29.05 -3.60
CA LYS A 260 16.34 -30.18 -4.45
C LYS A 260 14.87 -30.33 -4.88
N SER A 261 13.90 -29.56 -4.37
CA SER A 261 12.48 -29.70 -4.75
C SER A 261 11.84 -28.37 -5.19
N PRO A 262 11.11 -28.34 -6.33
CA PRO A 262 10.36 -27.16 -6.78
C PRO A 262 9.35 -26.63 -5.75
N SER A 263 8.68 -27.52 -5.00
CA SER A 263 7.67 -27.12 -4.00
C SER A 263 8.30 -26.44 -2.78
N ARG A 264 9.47 -26.93 -2.33
CA ARG A 264 10.24 -26.25 -1.28
C ARG A 264 10.75 -24.90 -1.75
N LEU A 265 11.20 -24.80 -3.00
CA LEU A 265 11.61 -23.53 -3.57
C LEU A 265 10.45 -22.52 -3.56
N VAL A 266 9.26 -22.91 -4.04
CA VAL A 266 8.07 -22.06 -3.97
C VAL A 266 7.77 -21.68 -2.52
N ALA A 267 7.72 -22.64 -1.59
CA ALA A 267 7.42 -22.34 -0.19
C ALA A 267 8.43 -21.38 0.44
N THR A 268 9.74 -21.59 0.26
CA THR A 268 10.79 -20.73 0.84
C THR A 268 10.76 -19.33 0.23
N PHE A 269 10.70 -19.22 -1.10
CA PHE A 269 10.65 -17.91 -1.76
C PHE A 269 9.33 -17.18 -1.47
N SER A 270 8.20 -17.90 -1.43
CA SER A 270 6.88 -17.35 -1.09
C SER A 270 6.83 -16.85 0.35
N SER A 271 7.37 -17.60 1.31
CA SER A 271 7.43 -17.13 2.71
C SER A 271 8.36 -15.93 2.87
N LEU A 272 9.50 -15.91 2.16
CA LEU A 272 10.45 -14.81 2.23
C LEU A 272 9.87 -13.53 1.60
N ILE A 273 9.31 -13.64 0.39
CA ILE A 273 8.70 -12.49 -0.28
C ILE A 273 7.48 -12.01 0.49
N ALA A 274 6.67 -12.90 1.07
CA ALA A 274 5.52 -12.50 1.88
C ALA A 274 5.94 -11.73 3.13
N ALA A 275 7.00 -12.17 3.83
CA ALA A 275 7.52 -11.47 5.00
C ALA A 275 8.07 -10.07 4.64
N ILE A 276 8.79 -9.96 3.52
CA ILE A 276 9.32 -8.68 3.04
C ILE A 276 8.17 -7.75 2.59
N SER A 277 7.22 -8.29 1.83
CA SER A 277 6.04 -7.56 1.34
C SER A 277 5.10 -7.12 2.47
N GLY A 278 5.18 -7.76 3.64
CA GLY A 278 4.48 -7.31 4.83
C GLY A 278 4.94 -5.94 5.34
N VAL A 279 6.15 -5.48 4.96
CA VAL A 279 6.71 -4.21 5.45
C VAL A 279 7.17 -3.30 4.29
N MET A 280 7.09 -3.78 3.06
CA MET A 280 7.55 -3.10 1.84
C MET A 280 6.46 -3.19 0.77
N GLN A 281 6.45 -2.25 -0.18
CA GLN A 281 5.44 -2.27 -1.24
C GLN A 281 5.54 -3.53 -2.12
N ASN A 282 4.39 -4.20 -2.34
CA ASN A 282 4.27 -5.48 -3.07
C ASN A 282 5.06 -5.52 -4.39
N THR A 283 4.96 -4.47 -5.21
CA THR A 283 5.61 -4.39 -6.52
C THR A 283 7.13 -4.35 -6.42
N GLY A 284 7.67 -3.58 -5.47
CA GLY A 284 9.12 -3.50 -5.24
C GLY A 284 9.69 -4.86 -4.83
N ALA A 285 9.02 -5.55 -3.91
CA ALA A 285 9.41 -6.90 -3.50
C ALA A 285 9.40 -7.89 -4.67
N ALA A 286 8.42 -7.82 -5.57
CA ALA A 286 8.34 -8.70 -6.74
C ALA A 286 9.45 -8.47 -7.77
N VAL A 287 9.72 -7.20 -8.14
CA VAL A 287 10.82 -6.88 -9.08
C VAL A 287 12.15 -7.44 -8.58
N LEU A 288 12.42 -7.26 -7.30
CA LEU A 288 13.65 -7.71 -6.66
C LEU A 288 13.84 -9.23 -6.65
N PHE A 289 12.74 -9.98 -6.60
CA PHE A 289 12.77 -11.44 -6.51
C PHE A 289 12.84 -12.10 -7.88
N LEU A 290 12.43 -11.44 -8.95
CA LEU A 290 12.49 -11.96 -10.32
C LEU A 290 13.90 -12.46 -10.72
N PRO A 291 14.98 -11.65 -10.61
CA PRO A 291 16.33 -12.11 -10.99
C PRO A 291 16.83 -13.25 -10.08
N ALA A 292 16.47 -13.23 -8.80
CA ALA A 292 16.83 -14.30 -7.86
C ALA A 292 16.14 -15.63 -8.19
N VAL A 293 14.85 -15.59 -8.49
CA VAL A 293 14.08 -16.78 -8.92
C VAL A 293 14.64 -17.31 -10.23
N ARG A 294 14.96 -16.44 -11.20
CA ARG A 294 15.57 -16.81 -12.48
C ARG A 294 16.93 -17.48 -12.28
N SER A 295 17.80 -16.90 -11.44
CA SER A 295 19.11 -17.47 -11.13
C SER A 295 19.00 -18.89 -10.55
N VAL A 296 18.10 -19.14 -9.59
CA VAL A 296 17.96 -20.48 -8.99
C VAL A 296 17.32 -21.50 -9.93
N THR A 297 16.26 -21.09 -10.64
CA THR A 297 15.55 -21.98 -11.56
C THR A 297 16.43 -22.41 -12.73
N PHE A 298 17.20 -21.47 -13.30
CA PHE A 298 18.14 -21.73 -14.39
C PHE A 298 19.40 -22.49 -13.95
N GLN A 299 20.10 -22.01 -12.90
CA GLN A 299 21.42 -22.54 -12.56
C GLN A 299 21.37 -23.83 -11.71
N LYS A 300 20.34 -24.03 -10.88
CA LYS A 300 20.30 -25.15 -9.92
C LYS A 300 19.29 -26.24 -10.25
N LEU A 301 18.06 -25.87 -10.64
CA LEU A 301 16.93 -26.80 -10.73
C LEU A 301 16.54 -27.21 -12.16
N LYS A 302 16.94 -26.44 -13.19
CA LYS A 302 16.53 -26.65 -14.60
C LYS A 302 15.01 -26.78 -14.77
N VAL A 303 14.24 -26.04 -13.98
CA VAL A 303 12.76 -26.00 -14.04
C VAL A 303 12.36 -24.72 -14.77
N PRO A 304 11.37 -24.75 -15.68
CA PRO A 304 10.89 -23.53 -16.34
C PRO A 304 10.38 -22.53 -15.31
N ILE A 305 10.78 -21.27 -15.46
CA ILE A 305 10.44 -20.16 -14.55
C ILE A 305 8.91 -19.99 -14.39
N SER A 306 8.18 -20.28 -15.47
CA SER A 306 6.71 -20.29 -15.52
C SER A 306 6.05 -21.27 -14.54
N ARG A 307 6.75 -22.24 -13.96
CA ARG A 307 6.15 -23.12 -12.92
C ARG A 307 6.17 -22.54 -11.51
N VAL A 308 6.92 -21.48 -11.29
CA VAL A 308 7.26 -21.00 -9.93
C VAL A 308 6.87 -19.54 -9.73
N LEU A 309 6.91 -18.74 -10.79
CA LEU A 309 6.81 -17.30 -10.70
C LEU A 309 5.44 -16.81 -10.21
N MET A 310 4.33 -17.33 -10.77
CA MET A 310 2.96 -16.96 -10.34
C MET A 310 2.71 -17.25 -8.84
N PRO A 311 3.01 -18.45 -8.30
CA PRO A 311 2.93 -18.71 -6.85
C PRO A 311 3.71 -17.71 -5.99
N ILE A 312 4.95 -17.38 -6.38
CA ILE A 312 5.77 -16.42 -5.63
C ILE A 312 5.15 -15.01 -5.69
N GLY A 313 4.60 -14.61 -6.84
CA GLY A 313 3.94 -13.31 -7.00
C GLY A 313 2.68 -13.18 -6.16
N MET A 314 1.81 -14.19 -6.18
CA MET A 314 0.60 -14.23 -5.36
C MET A 314 0.95 -14.24 -3.85
N ALA A 315 2.05 -14.88 -3.45
CA ALA A 315 2.53 -14.82 -2.07
C ALA A 315 3.00 -13.42 -1.64
N ALA A 316 3.56 -12.61 -2.55
CA ALA A 316 3.87 -11.21 -2.25
C ALA A 316 2.60 -10.42 -1.92
N ILE A 317 1.54 -10.58 -2.73
CA ILE A 317 0.23 -9.93 -2.49
C ILE A 317 -0.35 -10.36 -1.14
N LEU A 318 -0.30 -11.66 -0.81
CA LEU A 318 -0.72 -12.18 0.50
C LEU A 318 0.11 -11.58 1.65
N GLY A 319 1.43 -11.45 1.45
CA GLY A 319 2.33 -10.80 2.42
C GLY A 319 1.94 -9.36 2.72
N GLY A 320 1.48 -8.61 1.72
CA GLY A 320 0.99 -7.24 1.88
C GLY A 320 -0.21 -7.09 2.84
N THR A 321 -0.85 -8.19 3.24
CA THR A 321 -1.95 -8.20 4.22
C THR A 321 -1.49 -8.37 5.68
N LEU A 322 -0.19 -8.61 5.92
CA LEU A 322 0.36 -8.87 7.26
C LEU A 322 0.39 -7.63 8.16
N THR A 323 0.54 -6.45 7.59
CA THR A 323 0.60 -5.19 8.36
C THR A 323 -0.21 -4.10 7.69
N MET A 324 -0.49 -3.03 8.43
CA MET A 324 -1.17 -1.83 7.91
C MET A 324 -0.41 -1.11 6.78
N ILE A 325 0.86 -1.45 6.54
CA ILE A 325 1.71 -0.80 5.53
C ILE A 325 1.91 -1.65 4.27
N GLY A 326 1.68 -2.97 4.35
CA GLY A 326 1.99 -3.87 3.24
C GLY A 326 1.20 -3.56 1.96
N THR A 327 0.02 -2.96 2.06
CA THR A 327 -0.81 -2.64 0.88
C THR A 327 -1.54 -1.29 1.01
N SER A 328 -1.72 -0.61 -0.12
CA SER A 328 -2.30 0.74 -0.18
C SER A 328 -3.69 0.86 0.46
N PRO A 329 -4.63 -0.10 0.28
CA PRO A 329 -5.92 -0.10 0.95
C PRO A 329 -5.85 -0.14 2.49
N LEU A 330 -4.88 -0.86 3.05
CA LEU A 330 -4.72 -0.93 4.50
C LEU A 330 -4.10 0.35 5.07
N ILE A 331 -3.18 0.99 4.34
CA ILE A 331 -2.60 2.27 4.76
C ILE A 331 -3.70 3.34 4.88
N LEU A 332 -4.64 3.35 3.93
CA LEU A 332 -5.72 4.34 3.92
C LEU A 332 -6.85 4.04 4.90
N LEU A 333 -6.94 2.81 5.39
CA LEU A 333 -8.05 2.33 6.22
C LEU A 333 -8.35 3.24 7.40
N ASN A 334 -7.31 3.70 8.13
CA ASN A 334 -7.45 4.58 9.28
C ASN A 334 -7.92 6.00 8.96
N ASP A 335 -7.76 6.46 7.72
CA ASP A 335 -8.16 7.80 7.28
C ASP A 335 -9.59 7.84 6.72
N ILE A 336 -10.13 6.70 6.30
CA ILE A 336 -11.53 6.55 5.86
C ILE A 336 -12.48 6.14 6.99
N LEU A 337 -11.96 5.82 8.17
CA LEU A 337 -12.79 5.59 9.35
C LEU A 337 -13.50 6.89 9.76
N PRO A 338 -14.80 6.84 10.08
CA PRO A 338 -15.51 7.99 10.65
C PRO A 338 -14.84 8.53 11.92
N PRO A 339 -14.93 9.85 12.16
CA PRO A 339 -14.30 10.50 13.30
C PRO A 339 -14.84 9.96 14.63
N GLY A 340 -13.95 9.72 15.59
CA GLY A 340 -14.29 9.22 16.92
C GLY A 340 -14.22 7.69 17.06
N MET A 341 -14.01 6.94 15.97
CA MET A 341 -13.70 5.51 16.06
C MET A 341 -12.22 5.27 16.43
N PRO A 342 -11.93 4.22 17.21
CA PRO A 342 -10.55 3.84 17.51
C PRO A 342 -9.87 3.37 16.23
N LYS A 343 -8.67 3.91 15.99
CA LYS A 343 -7.85 3.59 14.83
C LYS A 343 -7.18 2.23 15.01
N PHE A 344 -6.95 1.54 13.90
CA PHE A 344 -6.22 0.29 13.86
C PHE A 344 -4.74 0.49 14.18
N GLY A 345 -4.20 -0.36 15.06
CA GLY A 345 -2.78 -0.48 15.32
C GLY A 345 -2.01 -1.07 14.14
N PHE A 346 -0.68 -0.95 14.17
CA PHE A 346 0.18 -1.42 13.07
C PHE A 346 0.08 -2.93 12.82
N LEU A 347 0.00 -3.73 13.89
CA LEU A 347 -0.03 -5.20 13.86
C LEU A 347 -1.39 -5.80 14.24
N GLU A 348 -2.44 -4.99 14.33
CA GLU A 348 -3.75 -5.46 14.79
C GLU A 348 -4.39 -6.46 13.81
N LEU A 349 -4.12 -6.29 12.51
CA LEU A 349 -4.61 -7.19 11.45
C LEU A 349 -3.69 -8.39 11.20
N THR A 350 -2.51 -8.42 11.84
CA THR A 350 -1.49 -9.45 11.60
C THR A 350 -1.97 -10.89 11.86
N PRO A 351 -2.79 -11.20 12.89
CA PRO A 351 -3.30 -12.56 13.07
C PRO A 351 -4.11 -13.06 11.86
N ILE A 352 -4.96 -12.20 11.28
CA ILE A 352 -5.75 -12.51 10.09
C ILE A 352 -4.83 -12.60 8.87
N GLY A 353 -3.97 -11.60 8.65
CA GLY A 353 -3.00 -11.59 7.56
C GLY A 353 -2.06 -12.80 7.57
N LEU A 354 -1.64 -13.26 8.74
CA LEU A 354 -0.78 -14.43 8.90
C LEU A 354 -1.52 -15.71 8.52
N ALA A 355 -2.78 -15.86 8.92
CA ALA A 355 -3.61 -16.97 8.50
C ALA A 355 -3.84 -16.98 6.97
N LEU A 356 -4.08 -15.80 6.37
CA LEU A 356 -4.22 -15.64 4.93
C LEU A 356 -2.92 -16.02 4.19
N ALA A 357 -1.78 -15.54 4.68
CA ALA A 357 -0.47 -15.86 4.11
C ALA A 357 -0.14 -17.35 4.23
N ILE A 358 -0.32 -17.96 5.40
CA ILE A 358 -0.06 -19.39 5.62
C ILE A 358 -1.00 -20.23 4.75
N GLY A 359 -2.31 -19.95 4.77
CA GLY A 359 -3.29 -20.70 3.98
C GLY A 359 -3.04 -20.60 2.48
N GLY A 360 -2.75 -19.39 1.99
CA GLY A 360 -2.45 -19.16 0.58
C GLY A 360 -1.12 -19.78 0.14
N ILE A 361 -0.04 -19.64 0.93
CA ILE A 361 1.27 -20.25 0.63
C ILE A 361 1.18 -21.78 0.68
N ALA A 362 0.43 -22.35 1.62
CA ALA A 362 0.20 -23.78 1.70
C ALA A 362 -0.50 -24.31 0.43
N TYR A 363 -1.54 -23.62 -0.04
CA TYR A 363 -2.20 -23.94 -1.31
C TYR A 363 -1.25 -23.80 -2.52
N LEU A 364 -0.54 -22.67 -2.62
CA LEU A 364 0.33 -22.36 -3.76
C LEU A 364 1.52 -23.32 -3.87
N SER A 365 2.12 -23.71 -2.74
CA SER A 365 3.23 -24.66 -2.70
C SER A 365 2.82 -26.11 -2.98
N THR A 366 1.52 -26.44 -2.85
CA THR A 366 0.98 -27.79 -3.06
C THR A 366 0.07 -27.86 -4.29
N GLY A 367 -1.22 -27.52 -4.13
CA GLY A 367 -2.25 -27.61 -5.16
C GLY A 367 -2.02 -26.68 -6.35
N GLY A 368 -1.65 -25.41 -6.10
CA GLY A 368 -1.39 -24.42 -7.15
C GLY A 368 -0.24 -24.87 -8.06
N MET A 369 0.85 -25.35 -7.48
CA MET A 369 2.00 -25.90 -8.19
C MET A 369 1.67 -27.13 -9.05
N ARG A 370 0.88 -28.08 -8.52
CA ARG A 370 0.46 -29.26 -9.30
C ARG A 370 -0.41 -28.88 -10.50
N LEU A 371 -1.27 -27.88 -10.31
CA LEU A 371 -2.14 -27.38 -11.37
C LEU A 371 -1.35 -26.66 -12.45
N LEU A 372 -0.42 -25.79 -12.04
CA LEU A 372 0.46 -25.05 -12.95
C LEU A 372 1.40 -25.98 -13.72
N ALA A 373 1.90 -27.05 -13.09
CA ALA A 373 2.71 -28.06 -13.79
C ALA A 373 1.94 -28.77 -14.92
N LYS A 374 0.63 -29.02 -14.74
CA LYS A 374 -0.24 -29.56 -15.80
C LYS A 374 -0.45 -28.55 -16.94
N ILE A 375 -0.64 -27.28 -16.61
CA ILE A 375 -0.80 -26.19 -17.60
C ILE A 375 0.47 -26.05 -18.45
N SER A 376 1.65 -25.97 -17.81
CA SER A 376 2.92 -25.89 -18.53
C SER A 376 3.19 -27.13 -19.38
N ALA A 377 2.82 -28.34 -18.92
CA ALA A 377 3.00 -29.56 -19.70
C ALA A 377 2.18 -29.56 -21.01
N ASN A 378 0.94 -29.05 -20.97
CA ASN A 378 0.07 -28.90 -22.14
C ASN A 378 0.50 -27.78 -23.10
N GLN A 379 1.20 -26.75 -22.61
CA GLN A 379 1.79 -25.73 -23.48
C GLN A 379 3.02 -26.26 -24.21
N SER A 380 3.90 -27.00 -23.52
CA SER A 380 5.07 -27.63 -24.13
C SER A 380 4.75 -28.67 -25.20
N SER A 381 3.60 -29.36 -25.14
CA SER A 381 3.17 -30.29 -26.19
C SER A 381 2.68 -29.59 -27.48
N HIS A 382 2.22 -28.34 -27.39
CA HIS A 382 1.89 -27.51 -28.55
C HIS A 382 3.09 -26.70 -29.10
N GLN A 383 4.16 -26.56 -28.30
CA GLN A 383 5.38 -25.82 -28.67
C GLN A 383 6.49 -26.73 -29.20
N ALA A 384 6.36 -28.06 -29.08
CA ALA A 384 7.28 -29.02 -29.68
C ALA A 384 7.32 -28.97 -31.22
N ASP A 385 6.34 -28.32 -31.86
CA ASP A 385 6.29 -28.06 -33.31
C ASP A 385 6.87 -26.67 -33.70
N LYS A 386 7.33 -25.87 -32.73
CA LYS A 386 8.08 -24.63 -32.94
C LYS A 386 9.21 -24.56 -31.93
N GLY A 387 10.34 -25.17 -32.28
CA GLY A 387 11.56 -25.19 -31.47
C GLY A 387 12.03 -23.78 -31.11
N GLY A 388 12.25 -23.56 -29.81
CA GLY A 388 12.84 -22.36 -29.26
C GLY A 388 12.74 -22.35 -27.73
N SER A 389 13.82 -22.73 -27.06
CA SER A 389 13.98 -22.57 -25.61
C SER A 389 13.91 -21.09 -25.22
N ALA A 390 13.09 -20.79 -24.22
CA ALA A 390 12.76 -19.44 -23.75
C ALA A 390 13.91 -18.73 -23.00
N ASP A 391 14.96 -18.38 -23.75
CA ASP A 391 15.94 -17.34 -23.39
C ASP A 391 16.38 -16.50 -24.62
N ASP A 392 15.72 -16.67 -25.77
CA ASP A 392 16.26 -16.28 -27.08
C ASP A 392 15.57 -15.05 -27.73
N GLY A 393 15.07 -14.13 -26.89
CA GLY A 393 14.30 -12.96 -27.36
C GLY A 393 15.12 -11.85 -28.04
N PHE A 394 16.45 -11.95 -28.05
CA PHE A 394 17.34 -10.88 -28.54
C PHE A 394 18.63 -11.41 -29.18
N VAL A 395 19.23 -12.46 -28.60
CA VAL A 395 20.42 -13.14 -29.15
C VAL A 395 20.13 -13.85 -30.49
N SER A 396 18.86 -14.09 -30.80
CA SER A 396 18.42 -14.65 -32.10
C SER A 396 18.79 -13.80 -33.32
N SER A 397 18.95 -12.47 -33.16
CA SER A 397 19.44 -11.60 -34.23
C SER A 397 20.96 -11.71 -34.45
N TYR A 398 21.69 -12.30 -33.49
CA TYR A 398 23.15 -12.47 -33.53
C TYR A 398 23.57 -13.92 -33.26
N PRO A 399 23.30 -14.86 -34.19
CA PRO A 399 23.47 -16.30 -33.96
C PRO A 399 24.91 -16.75 -33.65
N LEU A 400 25.90 -15.91 -33.98
CA LEU A 400 27.31 -16.18 -33.75
C LEU A 400 27.82 -15.75 -32.35
N ILE A 401 27.01 -15.04 -31.57
CA ILE A 401 27.37 -14.61 -30.22
C ILE A 401 26.69 -15.52 -29.21
N LYS A 402 27.34 -16.64 -28.89
CA LYS A 402 26.93 -17.56 -27.82
C LYS A 402 27.87 -17.42 -26.60
N GLY A 403 27.39 -17.79 -25.42
CA GLY A 403 28.13 -17.69 -24.17
C GLY A 403 27.26 -17.10 -23.04
N PRO A 404 27.86 -16.73 -21.91
CA PRO A 404 29.30 -16.70 -21.61
C PRO A 404 29.93 -18.08 -21.40
N PHE A 405 31.21 -18.23 -21.77
CA PHE A 405 32.05 -19.41 -21.51
C PHE A 405 33.24 -19.06 -20.62
N GLU A 406 33.56 -19.91 -19.63
CA GLU A 406 34.74 -19.76 -18.76
C GLU A 406 35.83 -20.72 -19.22
N ILE A 407 36.97 -20.16 -19.66
CA ILE A 407 38.10 -20.91 -20.20
C ILE A 407 39.31 -20.67 -19.29
N MET A 408 39.83 -21.73 -18.70
CA MET A 408 41.02 -21.69 -17.87
C MET A 408 42.25 -22.03 -18.70
N VAL A 409 43.28 -21.19 -18.61
CA VAL A 409 44.61 -21.45 -19.14
C VAL A 409 45.38 -22.28 -18.11
N PRO A 410 45.69 -23.55 -18.39
CA PRO A 410 46.35 -24.40 -17.42
C PRO A 410 47.80 -23.93 -17.17
N SER A 411 48.35 -24.30 -16.01
CA SER A 411 49.67 -23.81 -15.56
C SER A 411 50.84 -24.34 -16.37
N ASP A 412 50.64 -25.43 -17.11
CA ASP A 412 51.58 -26.05 -18.04
C ASP A 412 51.51 -25.45 -19.46
N TYR A 413 50.65 -24.45 -19.67
CA TYR A 413 50.52 -23.77 -20.95
C TYR A 413 51.86 -23.15 -21.40
N ARG A 414 52.31 -23.53 -22.59
CA ARG A 414 53.48 -22.93 -23.23
C ARG A 414 53.00 -22.07 -24.40
N PRO A 415 53.27 -20.76 -24.41
CA PRO A 415 52.96 -19.94 -25.57
C PRO A 415 53.76 -20.46 -26.76
N GLY A 416 53.08 -20.66 -27.89
CA GLY A 416 53.74 -21.02 -29.15
C GLY A 416 54.56 -19.86 -29.72
N SER A 417 55.08 -20.05 -30.94
CA SER A 417 55.88 -19.04 -31.66
C SER A 417 55.14 -17.72 -31.91
N ASP A 418 53.82 -17.79 -32.05
CA ASP A 418 52.95 -16.63 -32.29
C ASP A 418 52.33 -16.14 -30.97
N PRO A 419 52.43 -14.83 -30.65
CA PRO A 419 51.78 -14.26 -29.47
C PRO A 419 50.26 -14.44 -29.57
N GLN A 420 49.67 -15.09 -28.56
CA GLN A 420 48.23 -15.29 -28.48
C GLN A 420 47.56 -14.11 -27.78
N GLU A 421 47.42 -13.02 -28.54
CA GLU A 421 46.74 -11.81 -28.07
C GLU A 421 45.23 -11.91 -28.26
N VAL A 422 44.48 -11.21 -27.39
CA VAL A 422 43.00 -11.12 -27.45
C VAL A 422 42.51 -10.76 -28.86
N MET A 423 43.19 -9.86 -29.56
CA MET A 423 42.86 -9.47 -30.93
C MET A 423 42.96 -10.63 -31.92
N LEU A 424 44.02 -11.43 -31.84
CA LEU A 424 44.28 -12.55 -32.75
C LEU A 424 43.31 -13.70 -32.51
N ILE A 425 42.95 -13.95 -31.25
CA ILE A 425 41.94 -14.95 -30.86
C ILE A 425 40.60 -14.64 -31.53
N ARG A 426 40.18 -13.36 -31.48
CA ARG A 426 38.95 -12.92 -32.14
C ARG A 426 39.02 -13.10 -33.66
N ARG A 427 40.12 -12.68 -34.29
CA ARG A 427 40.28 -12.78 -35.77
C ARG A 427 40.24 -14.24 -36.24
N ARG A 428 40.84 -15.17 -35.50
CA ARG A 428 41.00 -16.57 -35.92
C ARG A 428 39.81 -17.46 -35.56
N PHE A 429 39.20 -17.27 -34.40
CA PHE A 429 38.16 -18.17 -33.88
C PHE A 429 36.79 -17.51 -33.70
N LEU A 430 36.65 -16.21 -34.00
CA LEU A 430 35.45 -15.42 -33.67
C LEU A 430 35.12 -15.38 -32.17
N VAL A 431 36.11 -15.66 -31.32
CA VAL A 431 35.94 -15.67 -29.87
C VAL A 431 36.32 -14.31 -29.29
N ASN A 432 35.35 -13.65 -28.68
CA ASN A 432 35.51 -12.38 -27.99
C ASN A 432 35.84 -12.61 -26.52
N ILE A 433 37.06 -12.24 -26.11
CA ILE A 433 37.42 -12.20 -24.69
C ILE A 433 36.95 -10.88 -24.08
N VAL A 434 36.06 -10.99 -23.10
CA VAL A 434 35.42 -9.83 -22.43
C VAL A 434 36.00 -9.55 -21.04
N ALA A 435 36.58 -10.57 -20.39
CA ALA A 435 37.22 -10.43 -19.09
C ALA A 435 38.35 -11.43 -18.90
N VAL A 436 39.34 -11.06 -18.09
CA VAL A 436 40.48 -11.89 -17.70
C VAL A 436 40.65 -11.80 -16.18
N ALA A 437 40.74 -12.95 -15.52
CA ALA A 437 40.99 -13.07 -14.09
C ALA A 437 42.32 -13.76 -13.86
N LYS A 438 43.15 -13.19 -13.01
CA LYS A 438 44.41 -13.79 -12.54
C LYS A 438 44.15 -14.69 -11.33
N SER A 439 45.11 -15.57 -11.06
CA SER A 439 45.10 -16.47 -9.89
C SER A 439 45.19 -15.73 -8.54
N ASP A 440 45.59 -14.46 -8.52
CA ASP A 440 45.58 -13.58 -7.34
C ASP A 440 44.19 -12.96 -7.03
N GLY A 441 43.18 -13.25 -7.86
CA GLY A 441 41.82 -12.72 -7.74
C GLY A 441 41.59 -11.37 -8.43
N SER A 442 42.62 -10.75 -9.02
CA SER A 442 42.45 -9.53 -9.81
C SER A 442 41.73 -9.82 -11.12
N CYS A 443 40.63 -9.11 -11.36
CA CYS A 443 39.82 -9.23 -12.57
C CYS A 443 39.97 -7.96 -13.40
N ASN A 444 40.42 -8.11 -14.65
CA ASN A 444 40.38 -7.07 -15.65
C ASN A 444 39.14 -7.25 -16.53
N PHE A 445 38.23 -6.29 -16.44
CA PHE A 445 37.02 -6.23 -17.24
C PHE A 445 37.30 -5.32 -18.45
N SER A 446 37.13 -5.84 -19.67
CA SER A 446 37.61 -5.19 -20.91
C SER A 446 39.14 -5.26 -21.11
N PRO A 447 39.72 -6.47 -21.28
CA PRO A 447 41.15 -6.60 -21.55
C PRO A 447 41.54 -5.90 -22.86
N LEU A 448 42.74 -5.33 -22.88
CA LEU A 448 43.31 -4.65 -24.04
C LEU A 448 43.50 -5.64 -25.20
N PRO A 449 43.38 -5.20 -26.46
CA PRO A 449 43.58 -6.06 -27.63
C PRO A 449 44.95 -6.78 -27.66
N SER A 450 45.98 -6.13 -27.10
CA SER A 450 47.36 -6.64 -26.98
C SER A 450 47.60 -7.54 -25.76
N THR A 451 46.57 -7.83 -24.96
CA THR A 451 46.71 -8.71 -23.79
C THR A 451 47.01 -10.13 -24.26
N SER A 452 48.16 -10.68 -23.85
CA SER A 452 48.54 -12.05 -24.17
C SER A 452 48.05 -13.07 -23.15
N LEU A 453 47.83 -14.30 -23.60
CA LEU A 453 47.52 -15.43 -22.71
C LEU A 453 48.73 -15.80 -21.85
N GLN A 454 48.54 -15.80 -20.53
CA GLN A 454 49.51 -16.25 -19.54
C GLN A 454 49.01 -17.51 -18.83
N PRO A 455 49.91 -18.41 -18.39
CA PRO A 455 49.54 -19.57 -17.60
C PRO A 455 48.78 -19.18 -16.32
N GLY A 456 47.71 -19.89 -16.00
CA GLY A 456 46.91 -19.65 -14.80
C GLY A 456 45.85 -18.55 -14.91
N LEU A 457 45.66 -17.94 -16.09
CA LEU A 457 44.55 -17.02 -16.33
C LEU A 457 43.22 -17.76 -16.51
N SER A 458 42.14 -17.17 -16.02
CA SER A 458 40.77 -17.55 -16.40
C SER A 458 40.20 -16.47 -17.32
N LEU A 459 39.58 -16.88 -18.41
CA LEU A 459 39.04 -16.01 -19.46
C LEU A 459 37.52 -16.16 -19.50
N CYS A 460 36.82 -15.04 -19.65
CA CYS A 460 35.40 -15.03 -19.99
C CYS A 460 35.25 -14.69 -21.47
N ALA A 461 34.57 -15.57 -22.21
CA ALA A 461 34.51 -15.53 -23.67
C ALA A 461 33.08 -15.63 -24.21
N TYR A 462 32.82 -14.92 -25.31
CA TYR A 462 31.60 -15.01 -26.13
C TYR A 462 31.97 -15.31 -27.58
N GLY A 463 31.24 -16.20 -28.25
CA GLY A 463 31.48 -16.55 -29.64
C GLY A 463 30.74 -17.82 -30.03
N PRO A 464 30.90 -18.30 -31.27
CA PRO A 464 30.26 -19.52 -31.73
C PRO A 464 30.83 -20.72 -30.96
N GLU A 465 29.97 -21.68 -30.59
CA GLU A 465 30.37 -22.89 -29.84
C GLU A 465 31.52 -23.64 -30.54
N ASP A 466 31.44 -23.79 -31.86
CA ASP A 466 32.47 -24.45 -32.67
C ASP A 466 33.81 -23.69 -32.61
N GLY A 467 33.76 -22.36 -32.60
CA GLY A 467 34.94 -21.49 -32.47
C GLY A 467 35.58 -21.58 -31.09
N VAL A 468 34.76 -21.58 -30.04
CA VAL A 468 35.23 -21.75 -28.65
C VAL A 468 35.85 -23.14 -28.45
N GLN A 469 35.21 -24.20 -28.94
CA GLN A 469 35.77 -25.55 -28.84
C GLN A 469 37.07 -25.70 -29.63
N SER A 470 37.15 -25.10 -30.83
CA SER A 470 38.36 -25.11 -31.64
C SER A 470 39.51 -24.37 -30.95
N PHE A 471 39.22 -23.21 -30.36
CA PHE A 471 40.17 -22.45 -29.55
C PHE A 471 40.67 -23.25 -28.35
N VAL A 472 39.77 -23.93 -27.63
CA VAL A 472 40.12 -24.77 -26.47
C VAL A 472 40.98 -25.96 -26.88
N ARG A 473 40.62 -26.68 -27.94
CA ARG A 473 41.38 -27.86 -28.42
C ARG A 473 42.76 -27.50 -28.96
N GLN A 474 42.86 -26.43 -29.74
CA GLN A 474 44.12 -26.05 -30.38
C GLN A 474 45.19 -25.60 -29.37
N TYR A 475 44.79 -24.95 -28.29
CA TYR A 475 45.70 -24.42 -27.28
C TYR A 475 45.74 -25.23 -25.98
N GLY A 476 45.09 -26.40 -25.94
CA GLY A 476 45.06 -27.27 -24.76
C GLY A 476 44.43 -26.59 -23.53
N LEU A 477 43.46 -25.70 -23.73
CA LEU A 477 42.80 -24.96 -22.66
C LEU A 477 41.74 -25.84 -21.98
N ILE A 478 41.27 -25.42 -20.80
CA ILE A 478 40.24 -26.15 -20.06
C ILE A 478 38.95 -25.33 -20.06
N LEU A 479 37.93 -25.81 -20.79
CA LEU A 479 36.59 -25.25 -20.71
C LEU A 479 35.92 -25.71 -19.40
N LYS A 480 35.52 -24.78 -18.54
CA LYS A 480 34.84 -25.09 -17.29
C LYS A 480 33.34 -25.19 -17.53
N GLU A 481 32.73 -26.33 -17.19
CA GLU A 481 31.26 -26.48 -17.23
C GLU A 481 30.54 -25.65 -16.14
N ARG A 482 31.25 -25.34 -15.05
CA ARG A 482 30.73 -24.51 -13.96
C ARG A 482 31.68 -23.34 -13.71
N PRO A 483 31.19 -22.09 -13.83
CA PRO A 483 32.03 -20.92 -13.63
C PRO A 483 32.46 -20.80 -12.17
N GLN A 484 33.72 -20.47 -11.93
CA GLN A 484 34.30 -20.26 -10.60
C GLN A 484 34.86 -18.85 -10.47
N ALA A 485 35.72 -18.43 -11.40
CA ALA A 485 36.39 -17.13 -11.32
C ALA A 485 35.44 -15.96 -11.58
N PHE A 486 34.47 -16.15 -12.48
CA PHE A 486 33.56 -15.07 -12.91
C PHE A 486 32.11 -15.24 -12.45
N LYS A 487 31.87 -16.20 -11.54
CA LYS A 487 30.53 -16.55 -11.06
C LYS A 487 29.75 -15.34 -10.53
N ASP A 488 30.40 -14.52 -9.71
CA ASP A 488 29.78 -13.37 -9.05
C ASP A 488 30.02 -12.05 -9.81
N THR A 489 30.48 -12.11 -11.07
CA THR A 489 30.75 -10.92 -11.90
C THR A 489 30.14 -11.10 -13.30
N MET A 490 30.89 -11.61 -14.27
CA MET A 490 30.47 -11.68 -15.68
C MET A 490 29.40 -12.74 -15.97
N PHE A 491 29.27 -13.76 -15.11
CA PHE A 491 28.18 -14.74 -15.17
C PHE A 491 26.97 -14.36 -14.31
N ASN A 492 27.03 -13.21 -13.64
CA ASN A 492 25.92 -12.68 -12.87
C ASN A 492 25.14 -11.66 -13.73
N PRO A 493 23.93 -12.01 -14.21
CA PRO A 493 23.12 -11.11 -15.03
C PRO A 493 22.76 -9.80 -14.30
N CYS A 494 22.82 -9.79 -12.97
CA CYS A 494 22.55 -8.60 -12.15
C CYS A 494 23.71 -7.60 -12.14
N LEU A 495 24.89 -7.95 -12.68
CA LEU A 495 26.09 -7.10 -12.62
C LEU A 495 26.68 -6.77 -13.99
N ALA A 496 26.56 -7.69 -14.96
CA ALA A 496 27.05 -7.51 -16.31
C ALA A 496 26.10 -8.15 -17.34
N GLY A 497 26.13 -7.63 -18.55
CA GLY A 497 25.31 -8.14 -19.64
C GLY A 497 25.66 -7.54 -20.98
N ILE A 498 24.83 -7.86 -21.97
CA ILE A 498 24.93 -7.38 -23.35
C ILE A 498 23.84 -6.34 -23.59
N VAL A 499 24.18 -5.22 -24.22
CA VAL A 499 23.23 -4.19 -24.66
C VAL A 499 23.50 -3.76 -26.09
N GLU A 500 22.46 -3.30 -26.76
CA GLU A 500 22.56 -2.57 -28.03
C GLU A 500 22.56 -1.07 -27.79
N GLY A 501 23.60 -0.42 -28.31
CA GLY A 501 23.68 1.03 -28.41
C GLY A 501 23.70 1.46 -29.87
N VAL A 502 22.86 2.43 -30.21
CA VAL A 502 22.90 3.10 -31.52
C VAL A 502 23.69 4.39 -31.43
N VAL A 503 24.54 4.62 -32.43
CA VAL A 503 25.31 5.85 -32.57
C VAL A 503 24.34 7.01 -32.85
N SER A 504 24.32 7.99 -31.94
CA SER A 504 23.45 9.16 -32.05
C SER A 504 23.80 10.02 -33.28
N PRO A 505 22.82 10.66 -33.97
CA PRO A 505 23.08 11.57 -35.08
C PRO A 505 23.97 12.77 -34.73
N ARG A 506 24.10 13.12 -33.44
CA ARG A 506 24.96 14.20 -32.93
C ARG A 506 26.25 13.69 -32.28
N SER A 507 26.58 12.42 -32.50
CA SER A 507 27.73 11.77 -31.87
C SER A 507 29.05 12.30 -32.41
N SER A 508 29.98 12.59 -31.50
CA SER A 508 31.37 12.91 -31.84
C SER A 508 32.16 11.71 -32.38
N LEU A 509 31.58 10.52 -32.33
CA LEU A 509 32.18 9.26 -32.78
C LEU A 509 31.96 9.00 -34.28
N ILE A 510 31.14 9.83 -34.95
CA ILE A 510 30.85 9.67 -36.38
C ILE A 510 32.14 9.88 -37.19
N GLY A 511 32.43 8.94 -38.08
CA GLY A 511 33.62 8.93 -38.92
C GLY A 511 34.89 8.37 -38.28
N GLN A 512 34.85 8.04 -36.98
CA GLN A 512 35.99 7.43 -36.28
C GLN A 512 35.84 5.91 -36.19
N THR A 513 36.96 5.21 -36.15
CA THR A 513 36.99 3.75 -35.95
C THR A 513 37.02 3.36 -34.47
N ILE A 514 36.58 2.15 -34.13
CA ILE A 514 36.62 1.63 -32.74
C ILE A 514 38.06 1.65 -32.17
N LYS A 515 39.06 1.47 -33.04
CA LYS A 515 40.48 1.54 -32.70
C LYS A 515 40.93 2.95 -32.37
N GLU A 516 40.57 3.95 -33.17
CA GLU A 516 40.91 5.37 -32.93
C GLU A 516 40.29 5.89 -31.63
N ILE A 517 39.03 5.51 -31.37
CA ILE A 517 38.30 5.88 -30.16
C ILE A 517 38.90 5.21 -28.91
N ARG A 518 39.70 4.14 -29.08
CA ARG A 518 40.15 3.23 -28.01
C ARG A 518 38.98 2.79 -27.15
N PHE A 519 37.91 2.32 -27.81
CA PHE A 519 36.59 2.12 -27.21
C PHE A 519 36.58 1.37 -25.88
N ARG A 520 37.39 0.29 -25.79
CA ARG A 520 37.55 -0.55 -24.60
C ARG A 520 38.12 0.20 -23.39
N GLU A 521 39.02 1.15 -23.63
CA GLU A 521 39.69 1.94 -22.60
C GLU A 521 38.87 3.18 -22.22
N THR A 522 38.33 3.86 -23.23
CA THR A 522 37.57 5.10 -23.05
C THR A 522 36.25 4.84 -22.32
N PHE A 523 35.53 3.77 -22.69
CA PHE A 523 34.21 3.48 -22.15
C PHE A 523 34.19 2.27 -21.19
N GLY A 524 35.25 1.45 -21.14
CA GLY A 524 35.30 0.27 -20.28
C GLY A 524 34.34 -0.86 -20.69
N VAL A 525 33.85 -0.85 -21.94
CA VAL A 525 32.91 -1.83 -22.49
C VAL A 525 33.49 -2.51 -23.74
N ASN A 526 33.03 -3.73 -24.01
CA ASN A 526 33.54 -4.58 -25.08
C ASN A 526 32.58 -4.61 -26.28
N PRO A 527 32.96 -4.13 -27.46
CA PRO A 527 32.15 -4.30 -28.66
C PRO A 527 32.24 -5.75 -29.16
N LEU A 528 31.08 -6.42 -29.23
CA LEU A 528 30.91 -7.79 -29.68
C LEU A 528 30.57 -7.86 -31.17
N ALA A 529 29.70 -7.00 -31.67
CA ALA A 529 29.30 -6.91 -33.07
C ALA A 529 28.93 -5.46 -33.45
N VAL A 530 29.02 -5.14 -34.74
CA VAL A 530 28.53 -3.87 -35.30
C VAL A 530 27.54 -4.20 -36.41
N HIS A 531 26.36 -3.59 -36.39
CA HIS A 531 25.37 -3.67 -37.44
C HIS A 531 25.31 -2.32 -38.16
N GLN A 532 25.67 -2.33 -39.44
CA GLN A 532 25.76 -1.15 -40.30
C GLN A 532 25.11 -1.47 -41.65
N ALA A 533 24.23 -0.58 -42.12
CA ALA A 533 23.56 -0.69 -43.43
C ALA A 533 22.90 -2.06 -43.73
N GLY A 534 22.33 -2.72 -42.71
CA GLY A 534 21.66 -4.03 -42.85
C GLY A 534 22.59 -5.25 -42.79
N HIS A 535 23.90 -5.05 -42.63
CA HIS A 535 24.89 -6.12 -42.47
C HIS A 535 25.46 -6.13 -41.05
N THR A 536 25.59 -7.33 -40.47
CA THR A 536 26.21 -7.53 -39.15
C THR A 536 27.65 -8.00 -39.29
N TYR A 537 28.57 -7.17 -38.82
CA TYR A 537 29.99 -7.45 -38.74
C TYR A 537 30.33 -8.07 -37.38
N TYR A 538 31.01 -9.22 -37.41
CA TYR A 538 31.56 -9.91 -36.22
C TYR A 538 33.09 -9.90 -36.20
N GLN A 539 33.71 -9.72 -37.38
CA GLN A 539 35.15 -9.62 -37.59
C GLN A 539 35.55 -8.17 -37.83
N GLU A 540 36.83 -7.87 -37.60
CA GLU A 540 37.47 -6.61 -37.99
C GLU A 540 36.78 -5.31 -37.52
N LEU A 541 36.04 -5.38 -36.40
CA LEU A 541 35.33 -4.21 -35.84
C LEU A 541 36.25 -3.00 -35.58
N ALA A 542 37.54 -3.25 -35.34
CA ALA A 542 38.51 -2.24 -34.98
C ALA A 542 38.69 -1.17 -36.06
N ASP A 543 38.61 -1.56 -37.33
CA ASP A 543 38.96 -0.72 -38.49
C ASP A 543 37.71 -0.17 -39.21
N LEU A 544 36.50 -0.49 -38.72
CA LEU A 544 35.24 -0.03 -39.29
C LEU A 544 34.89 1.38 -38.77
N PRO A 545 34.72 2.39 -39.66
CA PRO A 545 34.30 3.73 -39.26
C PRO A 545 32.81 3.74 -38.91
N LEU A 546 32.47 4.34 -37.75
CA LEU A 546 31.10 4.42 -37.26
C LEU A 546 30.32 5.53 -37.96
N GLN A 547 29.07 5.25 -38.31
CA GLN A 547 28.11 6.18 -38.91
C GLN A 547 26.92 6.40 -37.97
N ALA A 548 26.21 7.51 -38.19
CA ALA A 548 24.97 7.78 -37.46
C ALA A 548 23.92 6.70 -37.77
N GLY A 549 23.30 6.14 -36.72
CA GLY A 549 22.34 5.04 -36.86
C GLY A 549 22.94 3.64 -36.83
N ASP A 550 24.27 3.49 -36.81
CA ASP A 550 24.90 2.18 -36.61
C ASP A 550 24.58 1.63 -35.23
N THR A 551 24.31 0.32 -35.17
CA THR A 551 24.02 -0.38 -33.93
C THR A 551 25.25 -1.16 -33.48
N LEU A 552 25.69 -0.96 -32.24
CA LEU A 552 26.77 -1.70 -31.62
C LEU A 552 26.23 -2.62 -30.53
N LEU A 553 26.60 -3.90 -30.62
CA LEU A 553 26.36 -4.87 -29.57
C LEU A 553 27.53 -4.79 -28.58
N LEU A 554 27.26 -4.37 -27.35
CA LEU A 554 28.26 -4.07 -26.33
C LEU A 554 28.09 -4.99 -25.12
N HIS A 555 29.20 -5.42 -24.53
CA HIS A 555 29.22 -6.17 -23.27
C HIS A 555 30.06 -5.48 -22.20
N GLY A 556 29.52 -5.36 -20.99
CA GLY A 556 30.18 -4.68 -19.90
C GLY A 556 29.40 -4.81 -18.60
N THR A 557 29.92 -4.20 -17.54
CA THR A 557 29.18 -4.08 -16.28
C THR A 557 28.10 -3.01 -16.42
N TRP A 558 26.98 -3.17 -15.70
CA TRP A 558 25.91 -2.17 -15.68
C TRP A 558 26.40 -0.79 -15.25
N GLU A 559 27.44 -0.76 -14.40
CA GLU A 559 28.14 0.45 -13.99
C GLU A 559 28.68 1.26 -15.18
N LYS A 560 29.37 0.59 -16.11
CA LYS A 560 29.96 1.23 -17.27
C LYS A 560 28.89 1.64 -18.28
N PHE A 561 27.81 0.89 -18.42
CA PHE A 561 26.69 1.27 -19.28
C PHE A 561 25.94 2.50 -18.77
N HIS A 562 25.78 2.65 -17.46
CA HIS A 562 25.24 3.89 -16.89
C HIS A 562 26.14 5.10 -17.16
N ALA A 563 27.45 4.97 -16.96
CA ALA A 563 28.39 6.03 -17.29
C ALA A 563 28.38 6.37 -18.80
N LEU A 564 28.19 5.37 -19.66
CA LEU A 564 28.02 5.56 -21.11
C LEU A 564 26.70 6.27 -21.44
N GLN A 565 25.63 5.97 -20.71
CA GLN A 565 24.32 6.59 -20.92
C GLN A 565 24.31 8.07 -20.53
N ASP A 566 24.97 8.45 -19.42
CA ASP A 566 25.10 9.84 -18.98
C ASP A 566 25.82 10.72 -20.03
N LEU A 567 26.65 10.10 -20.88
CA LEU A 567 27.26 10.70 -22.06
C LEU A 567 26.28 10.72 -23.25
N HIS A 568 25.05 11.21 -23.02
CA HIS A 568 23.88 11.21 -23.93
C HIS A 568 24.12 11.71 -25.37
N GLN A 569 25.26 12.33 -25.64
CA GLN A 569 25.59 12.87 -26.96
C GLN A 569 26.06 11.81 -27.95
N ASN A 570 26.69 10.72 -27.48
CA ASN A 570 27.39 9.78 -28.37
C ASN A 570 26.61 8.50 -28.68
N PHE A 571 25.89 7.95 -27.70
CA PHE A 571 25.16 6.68 -27.82
C PHE A 571 23.75 6.75 -27.24
N ILE A 572 22.83 6.06 -27.91
CA ILE A 572 21.46 5.82 -27.46
C ILE A 572 21.32 4.32 -27.21
N ILE A 573 21.24 3.91 -25.94
CA ILE A 573 21.07 2.49 -25.60
C ILE A 573 19.60 2.12 -25.83
N ILE A 574 19.35 1.13 -26.69
CA ILE A 574 18.02 0.67 -27.08
C ILE A 574 17.54 -0.45 -26.15
N THR A 575 18.47 -1.30 -25.69
CA THR A 575 18.12 -2.40 -24.78
C THR A 575 17.79 -1.84 -23.40
N PRO A 576 16.58 -2.10 -22.86
CA PRO A 576 16.30 -1.78 -21.47
C PRO A 576 17.14 -2.71 -20.59
N PHE A 577 18.19 -2.18 -19.96
CA PHE A 577 18.90 -2.86 -18.89
C PHE A 577 18.39 -2.35 -17.53
N GLU A 578 18.36 -3.22 -16.54
CA GLU A 578 17.85 -2.90 -15.19
C GLU A 578 18.66 -1.73 -14.61
N GLN A 579 18.02 -0.58 -14.44
CA GLN A 579 18.65 0.70 -14.06
C GLN A 579 19.15 0.76 -12.60
N GLU A 580 19.14 -0.36 -11.88
CA GLU A 580 19.35 -0.36 -10.43
C GLU A 580 20.82 -0.60 -10.08
N PHE A 581 21.61 0.45 -10.24
CA PHE A 581 22.91 0.55 -9.59
C PHE A 581 22.75 0.38 -8.07
N HIS A 582 23.21 -0.73 -7.51
CA HIS A 582 23.20 -0.96 -6.06
C HIS A 582 24.49 -0.42 -5.42
N LYS A 583 24.37 0.30 -4.31
CA LYS A 583 25.51 0.71 -3.47
C LYS A 583 25.56 -0.16 -2.20
N PRO A 584 26.10 -1.40 -2.27
CA PRO A 584 26.02 -2.38 -1.19
C PRO A 584 26.68 -1.94 0.12
N GLU A 585 27.62 -0.99 0.06
CA GLU A 585 28.31 -0.43 1.23
C GLU A 585 27.35 0.31 2.18
N LYS A 586 26.26 0.86 1.66
CA LYS A 586 25.28 1.63 2.45
C LYS A 586 24.11 0.79 2.97
N ALA A 587 24.11 -0.52 2.70
CA ALA A 587 23.08 -1.46 3.16
C ALA A 587 22.85 -1.42 4.68
N LYS A 588 23.93 -1.26 5.47
CA LYS A 588 23.84 -1.19 6.94
C LYS A 588 23.03 0.03 7.39
N TRP A 589 23.32 1.21 6.83
CA TRP A 589 22.61 2.44 7.17
C TRP A 589 21.14 2.39 6.72
N ALA A 590 20.88 1.87 5.52
CA ALA A 590 19.51 1.67 5.03
C ALA A 590 18.69 0.75 5.96
N LEU A 591 19.30 -0.36 6.41
CA LEU A 591 18.67 -1.28 7.36
C LEU A 591 18.42 -0.63 8.71
N ILE A 592 19.37 0.16 9.23
CA ILE A 592 19.19 0.89 10.50
C ILE A 592 18.00 1.85 10.39
N CYS A 593 17.95 2.70 9.36
CA CYS A 593 16.84 3.65 9.18
C CYS A 593 15.48 2.95 9.09
N PHE A 594 15.42 1.83 8.35
CA PHE A 594 14.22 1.02 8.24
C PHE A 594 13.81 0.38 9.58
N LEU A 595 14.75 -0.23 10.31
CA LEU A 595 14.49 -0.82 11.62
C LEU A 595 14.07 0.24 12.65
N THR A 596 14.66 1.43 12.60
CA THR A 596 14.24 2.56 13.46
C THR A 596 12.80 2.94 13.19
N ALA A 597 12.40 3.09 11.92
CA ALA A 597 11.00 3.35 11.57
C ALA A 597 10.08 2.22 12.04
N LEU A 598 10.47 0.96 11.82
CA LEU A 598 9.70 -0.23 12.23
C LEU A 598 9.51 -0.30 13.75
N VAL A 599 10.58 -0.13 14.53
CA VAL A 599 10.53 -0.13 15.99
C VAL A 599 9.65 1.00 16.49
N MET A 600 9.76 2.20 15.92
CA MET A 600 8.92 3.35 16.28
C MET A 600 7.43 3.07 16.02
N MET A 601 7.09 2.38 14.92
CA MET A 601 5.72 1.96 14.63
C MET A 601 5.19 0.92 15.63
N ILE A 602 6.01 -0.08 15.97
CA ILE A 602 5.63 -1.12 16.94
C ILE A 602 5.42 -0.50 18.33
N VAL A 603 6.33 0.38 18.77
CA VAL A 603 6.22 1.08 20.05
C VAL A 603 5.00 2.00 20.06
N SER A 604 4.74 2.75 18.98
CA SER A 604 3.53 3.57 18.85
C SER A 604 2.27 2.72 18.95
N SER A 605 2.25 1.55 18.31
CA SER A 605 1.10 0.65 18.32
C SER A 605 0.87 -0.01 19.67
N PHE A 606 1.91 -0.44 20.40
CA PHE A 606 1.75 -1.26 21.61
C PHE A 606 1.77 -0.43 22.90
N TYR A 607 2.58 0.63 22.95
CA TYR A 607 2.81 1.41 24.16
C TYR A 607 1.91 2.64 24.24
N PHE A 608 1.67 3.34 23.12
CA PHE A 608 0.94 4.61 23.10
C PHE A 608 -0.58 4.48 22.95
N GLN A 609 -1.14 3.31 22.60
CA GLN A 609 -2.59 3.12 22.52
C GLN A 609 -3.31 3.32 23.87
N ASN A 610 -2.62 3.09 25.00
CA ASN A 610 -3.20 3.17 26.34
C ASN A 610 -2.94 4.51 27.06
N LEU A 611 -2.19 5.43 26.44
CA LEU A 611 -1.92 6.75 27.01
C LEU A 611 -2.83 7.82 26.41
N PRO A 612 -3.21 8.87 27.19
CA PRO A 612 -4.03 9.99 26.71
C PRO A 612 -3.29 10.93 25.72
N TYR A 613 -1.99 10.74 25.52
CA TYR A 613 -1.19 11.48 24.53
C TYR A 613 -1.24 10.76 23.17
N ASN A 614 -1.55 11.52 22.12
CA ASN A 614 -1.80 11.06 20.76
C ASN A 614 -0.76 10.02 20.28
N PRO A 615 -1.17 8.81 19.84
CA PRO A 615 -0.25 7.85 19.24
C PRO A 615 0.44 8.49 18.04
N ILE A 616 1.76 8.29 17.94
CA ILE A 616 2.53 8.84 16.83
C ILE A 616 1.98 8.22 15.53
N PRO A 617 1.45 9.03 14.59
CA PRO A 617 0.88 8.50 13.35
C PRO A 617 1.92 7.71 12.54
N LEU A 618 1.47 6.67 11.83
CA LEU A 618 2.34 5.83 10.98
C LEU A 618 3.15 6.67 9.98
N SER A 619 2.55 7.75 9.45
CA SER A 619 3.19 8.73 8.56
C SER A 619 4.45 9.33 9.16
N VAL A 620 4.42 9.70 10.44
CA VAL A 620 5.56 10.32 11.13
C VAL A 620 6.70 9.30 11.29
N CYS A 621 6.39 8.07 11.72
CA CYS A 621 7.39 7.02 11.87
C CYS A 621 8.11 6.71 10.54
N LEU A 622 7.35 6.62 9.44
CA LEU A 622 7.87 6.38 8.11
C LEU A 622 8.67 7.58 7.59
N MET A 623 8.23 8.81 7.87
CA MET A 623 8.96 10.01 7.47
C MET A 623 10.30 10.13 8.20
N VAL A 624 10.37 9.73 9.48
CA VAL A 624 11.64 9.65 10.23
C VAL A 624 12.61 8.68 9.53
N GLY A 625 12.13 7.52 9.08
CA GLY A 625 12.94 6.58 8.30
C GLY A 625 13.41 7.16 6.96
N ALA A 626 12.51 7.83 6.21
CA ALA A 626 12.81 8.47 4.93
C ALA A 626 13.85 9.59 5.07
N VAL A 627 13.69 10.48 6.06
CA VAL A 627 14.65 11.54 6.39
C VAL A 627 15.99 10.92 6.80
N GLY A 628 15.97 9.85 7.61
CA GLY A 628 17.17 9.09 7.97
C GLY A 628 17.94 8.60 6.74
N MET A 629 17.25 8.07 5.73
CA MET A 629 17.91 7.62 4.49
C MET A 629 18.59 8.75 3.72
N VAL A 630 18.01 9.95 3.71
CA VAL A 630 18.61 11.14 3.08
C VAL A 630 19.79 11.65 3.90
N LEU A 631 19.65 11.77 5.22
CA LEU A 631 20.71 12.27 6.11
C LEU A 631 21.93 11.34 6.16
N CYS A 632 21.71 10.01 6.17
CA CYS A 632 22.77 9.02 6.07
C CYS A 632 23.34 8.89 4.65
N LYS A 633 22.90 9.73 3.70
CA LYS A 633 23.30 9.73 2.29
C LYS A 633 23.10 8.37 1.62
N VAL A 634 22.12 7.57 2.05
CA VAL A 634 21.75 6.32 1.36
C VAL A 634 21.19 6.66 -0.01
N ILE A 635 20.31 7.67 -0.04
CA ILE A 635 19.73 8.27 -1.23
C ILE A 635 19.89 9.80 -1.18
N THR A 636 19.89 10.44 -2.34
CA THR A 636 19.83 11.90 -2.47
C THR A 636 18.39 12.39 -2.34
N ILE A 637 18.19 13.68 -2.04
CA ILE A 637 16.84 14.27 -1.99
C ILE A 637 16.15 14.23 -3.36
N SER A 638 16.92 14.38 -4.44
CA SER A 638 16.41 14.26 -5.80
C SER A 638 15.92 12.84 -6.07
N GLU A 639 16.72 11.81 -5.73
CA GLU A 639 16.29 10.41 -5.83
C GLU A 639 15.02 10.14 -5.00
N ALA A 640 14.92 10.72 -3.79
CA ALA A 640 13.72 10.61 -2.96
C ALA A 640 12.48 11.18 -3.68
N TYR A 641 12.55 12.37 -4.28
CA TYR A 641 11.42 12.93 -5.03
C TYR A 641 11.05 12.14 -6.29
N HIS A 642 12.04 11.56 -6.97
CA HIS A 642 11.79 10.70 -8.13
C HIS A 642 11.21 9.33 -7.75
N SER A 643 11.49 8.86 -6.54
CA SER A 643 10.98 7.58 -6.04
C SER A 643 9.49 7.59 -5.72
N VAL A 644 8.90 8.78 -5.51
CA VAL A 644 7.49 8.94 -5.16
C VAL A 644 6.63 8.85 -6.42
N ASP A 645 5.72 7.88 -6.45
CA ASP A 645 4.69 7.82 -7.48
C ASP A 645 3.56 8.81 -7.19
N TRP A 646 3.67 10.01 -7.77
CA TRP A 646 2.68 11.08 -7.64
C TRP A 646 1.28 10.66 -8.10
N ARG A 647 1.16 9.69 -9.01
CA ARG A 647 -0.15 9.18 -9.46
C ARG A 647 -0.89 8.52 -8.31
N THR A 648 -0.17 7.70 -7.54
CA THR A 648 -0.70 7.06 -6.34
C THR A 648 -1.05 8.10 -5.26
N VAL A 649 -0.19 9.10 -5.04
CA VAL A 649 -0.43 10.20 -4.09
C VAL A 649 -1.75 10.94 -4.39
N PHE A 650 -1.96 11.36 -5.64
CA PHE A 650 -3.19 12.05 -6.05
C PHE A 650 -4.41 11.11 -6.07
N LEU A 651 -4.22 9.83 -6.40
CA LEU A 651 -5.28 8.82 -6.33
C LEU A 651 -5.83 8.68 -4.90
N LEU A 652 -4.96 8.43 -3.92
CA LEU A 652 -5.36 8.29 -2.51
C LEU A 652 -5.92 9.59 -1.97
N GLY A 653 -5.22 10.70 -2.23
CA GLY A 653 -5.63 12.01 -1.78
C GLY A 653 -7.01 12.39 -2.30
N GLY A 654 -7.33 12.05 -3.55
CA GLY A 654 -8.62 12.40 -4.17
C GLY A 654 -9.78 11.49 -3.82
N LEU A 655 -9.52 10.23 -3.43
CA LEU A 655 -10.58 9.28 -3.08
C LEU A 655 -10.99 9.33 -1.60
N ILE A 656 -10.14 9.83 -0.71
CA ILE A 656 -10.53 10.08 0.70
C ILE A 656 -11.71 11.09 0.78
N PRO A 657 -11.68 12.25 0.08
CA PRO A 657 -12.82 13.15 -0.05
C PRO A 657 -14.10 12.50 -0.59
N LEU A 658 -13.98 11.56 -1.53
CA LEU A 658 -15.13 10.83 -2.06
C LEU A 658 -15.79 9.96 -0.97
N GLY A 659 -15.00 9.21 -0.19
CA GLY A 659 -15.50 8.47 0.96
C GLY A 659 -16.15 9.37 2.02
N MET A 660 -15.51 10.52 2.31
CA MET A 660 -16.06 11.53 3.22
C MET A 660 -17.40 12.10 2.71
N ALA A 661 -17.55 12.34 1.41
CA ALA A 661 -18.79 12.87 0.84
C ALA A 661 -19.95 11.86 0.97
N VAL A 662 -19.69 10.57 0.76
CA VAL A 662 -20.70 9.51 0.91
C VAL A 662 -21.20 9.41 2.36
N ASP A 663 -20.32 9.60 3.34
CA ASP A 663 -20.65 9.66 4.77
C ASP A 663 -21.37 10.97 5.16
N GLN A 664 -20.80 12.13 4.81
CA GLN A 664 -21.33 13.45 5.16
C GLN A 664 -22.69 13.75 4.54
N THR A 665 -22.98 13.19 3.37
CA THR A 665 -24.31 13.31 2.74
C THR A 665 -25.35 12.38 3.38
N GLY A 666 -24.97 11.47 4.26
CA GLY A 666 -25.87 10.45 4.84
C GLY A 666 -26.26 9.37 3.84
N THR A 667 -25.63 9.33 2.67
CA THR A 667 -25.94 8.38 1.59
C THR A 667 -25.61 6.95 2.03
N ALA A 668 -24.46 6.73 2.71
CA ALA A 668 -24.09 5.42 3.26
C ALA A 668 -25.16 4.87 4.21
N ASN A 669 -25.63 5.69 5.16
CA ASN A 669 -26.65 5.30 6.13
C ASN A 669 -27.99 5.01 5.44
N TRP A 670 -28.35 5.79 4.43
CA TRP A 670 -29.58 5.57 3.66
C TRP A 670 -29.56 4.24 2.90
N ILE A 671 -28.46 3.92 2.19
CA ILE A 671 -28.29 2.63 1.50
C ILE A 671 -28.33 1.49 2.51
N ALA A 672 -27.61 1.63 3.63
CA ALA A 672 -27.57 0.63 4.67
C ALA A 672 -28.97 0.35 5.26
N LYS A 673 -29.78 1.39 5.50
CA LYS A 673 -31.18 1.23 5.96
C LYS A 673 -32.00 0.46 4.96
N GLY A 674 -31.86 0.77 3.67
CA GLY A 674 -32.53 0.05 2.59
C GLY A 674 -32.14 -1.43 2.52
N ILE A 675 -30.85 -1.75 2.66
CA ILE A 675 -30.35 -3.13 2.66
C ILE A 675 -30.89 -3.89 3.88
N VAL A 676 -30.79 -3.32 5.08
CA VAL A 676 -31.25 -3.97 6.31
C VAL A 676 -32.77 -4.17 6.30
N LEU A 677 -33.54 -3.18 5.82
CA LEU A 677 -35.00 -3.32 5.63
C LEU A 677 -35.35 -4.40 4.61
N GLY A 678 -34.60 -4.51 3.50
CA GLY A 678 -34.86 -5.47 2.44
C GLY A 678 -34.52 -6.92 2.82
N LEU A 679 -33.43 -7.14 3.57
CA LEU A 679 -33.03 -8.47 4.04
C LEU A 679 -33.64 -8.85 5.40
N GLY A 680 -34.16 -7.88 6.17
CA GLY A 680 -34.86 -8.11 7.43
C GLY A 680 -34.04 -8.92 8.44
N SER A 681 -34.65 -9.94 9.05
CA SER A 681 -34.03 -10.82 10.05
C SER A 681 -32.96 -11.76 9.50
N LEU A 682 -32.79 -11.84 8.17
CA LEU A 682 -31.77 -12.70 7.54
C LEU A 682 -30.35 -12.12 7.66
N MET A 683 -30.20 -10.84 7.99
CA MET A 683 -28.91 -10.18 8.18
C MET A 683 -28.22 -10.64 9.47
N SER A 684 -27.66 -11.85 9.45
CA SER A 684 -26.76 -12.33 10.50
C SER A 684 -25.37 -11.67 10.37
N PRO A 685 -24.60 -11.53 11.48
CA PRO A 685 -23.23 -11.04 11.43
C PRO A 685 -22.36 -11.80 10.42
N LEU A 686 -22.51 -13.13 10.34
CA LEU A 686 -21.79 -13.95 9.39
C LEU A 686 -22.14 -13.61 7.93
N LEU A 687 -23.43 -13.41 7.62
CA LEU A 687 -23.87 -13.05 6.27
C LEU A 687 -23.30 -11.68 5.86
N LEU A 688 -23.24 -10.71 6.78
CA LEU A 688 -22.60 -9.43 6.52
C LEU A 688 -21.13 -9.61 6.10
N LEU A 689 -20.35 -10.40 6.85
CA LEU A 689 -18.94 -10.64 6.53
C LEU A 689 -18.78 -11.31 5.15
N VAL A 690 -19.61 -12.30 4.83
CA VAL A 690 -19.58 -12.98 3.54
C VAL A 690 -19.93 -12.02 2.40
N VAL A 691 -21.00 -11.25 2.54
CA VAL A 691 -21.42 -10.28 1.52
C VAL A 691 -20.35 -9.22 1.30
N LEU A 692 -19.77 -8.66 2.36
CA LEU A 692 -18.70 -7.67 2.24
C LEU A 692 -17.42 -8.26 1.63
N ALA A 693 -17.05 -9.49 1.98
CA ALA A 693 -15.88 -10.17 1.41
C ALA A 693 -16.08 -10.42 -0.10
N VAL A 694 -17.24 -10.93 -0.50
CA VAL A 694 -17.58 -11.19 -1.91
C VAL A 694 -17.67 -9.89 -2.70
N LEU A 695 -18.33 -8.86 -2.14
CA LEU A 695 -18.46 -7.55 -2.79
C LEU A 695 -17.10 -6.89 -2.98
N SER A 696 -16.21 -6.98 -1.98
CA SER A 696 -14.84 -6.46 -2.06
C SER A 696 -14.03 -7.20 -3.12
N ALA A 697 -14.14 -8.53 -3.16
CA ALA A 697 -13.50 -9.37 -4.17
C ALA A 697 -14.05 -9.13 -5.59
N ALA A 698 -15.33 -8.79 -5.74
CA ALA A 698 -15.92 -8.45 -7.02
C ALA A 698 -15.47 -7.06 -7.49
N PHE A 699 -15.48 -6.06 -6.61
CA PHE A 699 -15.11 -4.68 -6.96
C PHE A 699 -13.64 -4.57 -7.36
N THR A 700 -12.73 -5.32 -6.72
CA THR A 700 -11.29 -5.33 -7.07
C THR A 700 -11.01 -5.93 -8.45
N LEU A 701 -11.97 -6.63 -9.07
CA LEU A 701 -11.84 -7.11 -10.46
C LEU A 701 -11.99 -6.00 -11.49
N VAL A 702 -12.66 -4.90 -11.12
CA VAL A 702 -13.10 -3.88 -12.07
C VAL A 702 -12.64 -2.47 -11.67
N ILE A 703 -12.24 -2.26 -10.42
CA ILE A 703 -11.82 -0.98 -9.86
C ILE A 703 -10.48 -1.18 -9.14
N SER A 704 -9.68 -0.12 -9.04
CA SER A 704 -8.49 -0.12 -8.18
C SER A 704 -8.81 -0.50 -6.73
N ASN A 705 -7.92 -1.24 -6.08
CA ASN A 705 -8.10 -1.71 -4.70
C ASN A 705 -8.36 -0.54 -3.72
N VAL A 706 -7.71 0.61 -3.96
CA VAL A 706 -7.89 1.85 -3.20
C VAL A 706 -9.31 2.41 -3.41
N GLY A 707 -9.76 2.52 -4.66
CA GLY A 707 -11.12 2.96 -4.98
C GLY A 707 -12.19 2.08 -4.34
N ALA A 708 -12.03 0.77 -4.43
CA ALA A 708 -12.94 -0.20 -3.81
C ALA A 708 -13.02 0.00 -2.28
N ALA A 709 -11.88 0.15 -1.59
CA ALA A 709 -11.87 0.39 -0.14
C ALA A 709 -12.56 1.69 0.25
N THR A 710 -12.29 2.78 -0.47
CA THR A 710 -12.84 4.12 -0.15
C THR A 710 -14.37 4.18 -0.27
N LEU A 711 -14.97 3.35 -1.13
CA LEU A 711 -16.42 3.27 -1.31
C LEU A 711 -17.06 2.25 -0.36
N LEU A 712 -16.46 1.07 -0.22
CA LEU A 712 -17.08 -0.05 0.49
C LEU A 712 -16.93 0.04 2.01
N VAL A 713 -15.88 0.68 2.53
CA VAL A 713 -15.67 0.78 3.99
C VAL A 713 -16.74 1.65 4.67
N PRO A 714 -17.04 2.89 4.23
CA PRO A 714 -18.11 3.69 4.85
C PRO A 714 -19.48 3.01 4.76
N LEU A 715 -19.75 2.32 3.65
CA LEU A 715 -20.98 1.54 3.46
C LEU A 715 -21.04 0.35 4.43
N GLY A 716 -19.99 -0.44 4.52
CA GLY A 716 -19.91 -1.60 5.41
C GLY A 716 -20.04 -1.21 6.88
N ILE A 717 -19.39 -0.12 7.30
CA ILE A 717 -19.51 0.47 8.64
C ILE A 717 -20.97 0.86 8.93
N SER A 718 -21.64 1.50 7.98
CA SER A 718 -23.04 1.93 8.14
C SER A 718 -23.98 0.73 8.30
N ILE A 719 -23.76 -0.35 7.54
CA ILE A 719 -24.55 -1.59 7.65
C ILE A 719 -24.27 -2.27 9.01
N ALA A 720 -23.02 -2.38 9.41
CA ALA A 720 -22.64 -2.98 10.70
C ALA A 720 -23.26 -2.23 11.88
N HIS A 721 -23.26 -0.89 11.83
CA HIS A 721 -23.88 -0.05 12.87
C HIS A 721 -25.39 -0.32 13.02
N GLN A 722 -26.09 -0.58 11.92
CA GLN A 722 -27.53 -0.85 11.95
C GLN A 722 -27.88 -2.25 12.47
N ILE A 723 -27.00 -3.22 12.25
CA ILE A 723 -27.17 -4.59 12.76
C ILE A 723 -26.69 -4.69 14.24
N GLY A 724 -26.03 -3.66 14.76
CA GLY A 724 -25.54 -3.61 16.14
C GLY A 724 -24.22 -4.34 16.37
N ILE A 725 -23.43 -4.53 15.30
CA ILE A 725 -22.09 -5.13 15.34
C ILE A 725 -21.05 -4.01 15.43
N ASP A 726 -19.86 -4.30 16.00
CA ASP A 726 -18.73 -3.36 15.96
C ASP A 726 -18.43 -2.97 14.50
N PRO A 727 -18.58 -1.68 14.12
CA PRO A 727 -18.36 -1.23 12.74
C PRO A 727 -16.94 -1.46 12.24
N ARG A 728 -15.96 -1.60 13.13
CA ARG A 728 -14.57 -1.90 12.77
C ARG A 728 -14.45 -3.24 12.06
N VAL A 729 -15.31 -4.21 12.39
CA VAL A 729 -15.31 -5.54 11.77
C VAL A 729 -15.58 -5.46 10.27
N ALA A 730 -16.54 -4.61 9.86
CA ALA A 730 -16.81 -4.37 8.46
C ALA A 730 -15.62 -3.71 7.74
N ALA A 731 -14.95 -2.76 8.41
CA ALA A 731 -13.76 -2.12 7.88
C ALA A 731 -12.60 -3.12 7.67
N ILE A 732 -12.42 -4.08 8.58
CA ILE A 732 -11.42 -5.16 8.46
C ILE A 732 -11.72 -6.04 7.25
N VAL A 733 -12.96 -6.53 7.12
CA VAL A 733 -13.35 -7.42 6.02
C VAL A 733 -13.19 -6.72 4.68
N VAL A 734 -13.61 -5.47 4.55
CA VAL A 734 -13.47 -4.73 3.30
C VAL A 734 -12.00 -4.41 3.03
N GLY A 735 -11.26 -3.88 4.01
CA GLY A 735 -9.86 -3.49 3.86
C GLY A 735 -8.94 -4.64 3.44
N LEU A 736 -9.13 -5.83 4.02
CA LEU A 736 -8.43 -7.04 3.60
C LEU A 736 -9.07 -7.64 2.33
N GLY A 737 -10.40 -7.60 2.20
CA GLY A 737 -11.13 -8.18 1.09
C GLY A 737 -10.77 -7.59 -0.27
N VAL A 738 -10.52 -6.28 -0.35
CA VAL A 738 -10.13 -5.64 -1.62
C VAL A 738 -8.73 -6.03 -2.10
N SER A 739 -7.91 -6.63 -1.24
CA SER A 739 -6.59 -7.18 -1.61
C SER A 739 -6.68 -8.55 -2.27
N ASN A 740 -7.88 -9.12 -2.40
CA ASN A 740 -8.16 -10.39 -3.07
C ASN A 740 -8.09 -10.29 -4.61
N SER A 741 -6.96 -9.83 -5.15
CA SER A 741 -6.75 -9.56 -6.58
C SER A 741 -6.02 -10.71 -7.29
N PHE A 742 -6.47 -11.95 -7.13
CA PHE A 742 -5.81 -13.15 -7.68
C PHE A 742 -6.39 -13.65 -9.01
N LEU A 743 -7.65 -13.34 -9.29
CA LEU A 743 -8.40 -13.84 -10.44
C LEU A 743 -7.92 -13.27 -11.78
N LEU A 744 -7.50 -12.01 -11.80
CA LEU A 744 -7.02 -11.29 -12.99
C LEU A 744 -5.64 -10.68 -12.72
N PRO A 745 -4.80 -10.51 -13.76
CA PRO A 745 -3.49 -9.88 -13.62
C PRO A 745 -3.56 -8.34 -13.53
N THR A 746 -4.57 -7.80 -12.81
CA THR A 746 -4.75 -6.35 -12.62
C THR A 746 -3.82 -5.79 -11.54
N HIS A 747 -3.47 -6.60 -10.53
CA HIS A 747 -2.50 -6.21 -9.52
C HIS A 747 -1.10 -6.11 -10.13
N GLN A 748 -0.36 -5.03 -9.82
CA GLN A 748 0.95 -4.72 -10.40
C GLN A 748 1.94 -5.89 -10.36
N VAL A 749 1.99 -6.64 -9.24
CA VAL A 749 2.82 -7.85 -9.10
C VAL A 749 2.44 -8.96 -10.10
N ASN A 750 1.14 -9.20 -10.29
CA ASN A 750 0.67 -10.21 -11.22
C ASN A 750 0.97 -9.78 -12.67
N ALA A 751 0.72 -8.52 -13.01
CA ALA A 751 1.07 -7.96 -14.31
C ALA A 751 2.57 -8.07 -14.62
N LEU A 752 3.43 -7.76 -13.64
CA LEU A 752 4.89 -7.87 -13.76
C LEU A 752 5.34 -9.30 -14.07
N TYR A 753 4.75 -10.29 -13.41
CA TYR A 753 5.13 -11.70 -13.56
C TYR A 753 4.45 -12.40 -14.75
N MET A 754 3.40 -11.81 -15.31
CA MET A 754 2.71 -12.34 -16.48
C MET A 754 3.63 -12.45 -17.69
N GLY A 755 4.46 -11.44 -17.95
CA GLY A 755 5.41 -11.43 -19.07
C GLY A 755 6.50 -12.50 -18.95
N PRO A 756 7.37 -12.45 -17.92
CA PRO A 756 8.46 -13.41 -17.76
C PRO A 756 7.99 -14.86 -17.50
N GLY A 757 6.77 -15.03 -16.98
CA GLY A 757 6.17 -16.34 -16.76
C GLY A 757 5.33 -16.87 -17.92
N GLU A 758 5.17 -16.08 -19.00
CA GLU A 758 4.33 -16.39 -20.17
C GLU A 758 2.88 -16.80 -19.81
N TYR A 759 2.34 -16.22 -18.74
CA TYR A 759 1.01 -16.57 -18.23
C TYR A 759 -0.10 -15.93 -19.04
N ARG A 760 -1.24 -16.64 -19.15
CA ARG A 760 -2.48 -16.10 -19.72
C ARG A 760 -3.48 -15.79 -18.62
N THR A 761 -4.44 -14.91 -18.89
CA THR A 761 -5.53 -14.58 -17.95
C THR A 761 -6.29 -15.82 -17.47
N ARG A 762 -6.44 -16.84 -18.32
CA ARG A 762 -7.07 -18.11 -17.96
C ARG A 762 -6.31 -18.85 -16.83
N ASP A 763 -4.99 -18.76 -16.83
CA ASP A 763 -4.15 -19.41 -15.81
C ASP A 763 -4.36 -18.74 -14.44
N TYR A 764 -4.48 -17.41 -14.42
CA TYR A 764 -4.84 -16.64 -13.23
C TYR A 764 -6.23 -16.98 -12.71
N ILE A 765 -7.25 -17.09 -13.58
CA ILE A 765 -8.61 -17.46 -13.14
C ILE A 765 -8.61 -18.86 -12.50
N GLN A 766 -7.86 -19.81 -13.08
CA GLN A 766 -7.87 -21.18 -12.61
C GLN A 766 -7.14 -21.38 -11.27
N ILE A 767 -5.97 -20.77 -11.09
CA ILE A 767 -5.19 -20.87 -9.85
C ILE A 767 -5.69 -19.86 -8.82
N GLY A 768 -5.88 -18.62 -9.25
CA GLY A 768 -6.33 -17.51 -8.42
C GLY A 768 -7.78 -17.65 -7.97
N GLY A 769 -8.65 -18.34 -8.71
CA GLY A 769 -10.04 -18.59 -8.29
C GLY A 769 -10.13 -19.46 -7.03
N ILE A 770 -9.36 -20.55 -6.97
CA ILE A 770 -9.32 -21.41 -5.77
C ILE A 770 -8.66 -20.65 -4.60
N LEU A 771 -7.56 -19.94 -4.87
CA LEU A 771 -6.90 -19.12 -3.86
C LEU A 771 -7.84 -18.03 -3.31
N SER A 772 -8.61 -17.37 -4.17
CA SER A 772 -9.58 -16.33 -3.80
C SER A 772 -10.68 -16.88 -2.90
N PHE A 773 -11.17 -18.10 -3.18
CA PHE A 773 -12.13 -18.77 -2.30
C PHE A 773 -11.52 -19.08 -0.92
N ILE A 774 -10.31 -19.65 -0.89
CA ILE A 774 -9.58 -19.91 0.36
C ILE A 774 -9.36 -18.60 1.13
N TYR A 775 -8.97 -17.53 0.45
CA TYR A 775 -8.74 -16.22 1.02
C TYR A 775 -9.99 -15.67 1.70
N MET A 776 -11.14 -15.69 1.00
CA MET A 776 -12.42 -15.23 1.57
C MET A 776 -12.86 -16.09 2.75
N ALA A 777 -12.74 -17.41 2.66
CA ALA A 777 -13.10 -18.32 3.75
C ALA A 777 -12.26 -18.05 5.01
N VAL A 778 -10.93 -17.95 4.86
CA VAL A 778 -10.02 -17.64 5.97
C VAL A 778 -10.30 -16.25 6.54
N LEU A 779 -10.52 -15.25 5.69
CA LEU A 779 -10.85 -13.89 6.10
C LEU A 779 -12.12 -13.86 6.96
N VAL A 780 -13.20 -14.48 6.49
CA VAL A 780 -14.49 -14.51 7.20
C VAL A 780 -14.37 -15.27 8.52
N VAL A 781 -13.78 -16.48 8.51
CA VAL A 781 -13.65 -17.32 9.71
C VAL A 781 -12.78 -16.64 10.77
N MET A 782 -11.61 -16.12 10.38
CA MET A 782 -10.70 -15.45 11.32
C MET A 782 -11.32 -14.16 11.86
N THR A 783 -11.97 -13.37 11.01
CA THR A 783 -12.63 -12.13 11.47
C THR A 783 -13.77 -12.46 12.44
N TYR A 784 -14.57 -13.49 12.13
CA TYR A 784 -15.61 -13.96 13.02
C TYR A 784 -15.03 -14.43 14.36
N MET A 785 -13.97 -15.22 14.38
CA MET A 785 -13.41 -15.75 15.64
C MET A 785 -12.74 -14.69 16.55
N PHE A 786 -12.14 -13.65 15.97
CA PHE A 786 -11.37 -12.66 16.73
C PHE A 786 -12.19 -11.44 17.16
N TYR A 787 -13.26 -11.11 16.44
CA TYR A 787 -13.98 -9.84 16.61
C TYR A 787 -15.51 -9.96 16.79
N LEU A 788 -16.08 -11.16 16.60
CA LEU A 788 -17.50 -11.47 16.86
C LEU A 788 -17.61 -12.61 17.86
#